data_AF-A0A1E9BXR2-F1
#
_entry.id   AF-A0A1E9BXR2-F1
#
_cell.length_a   1.000
_cell.length_b   1.000
_cell.length_c   1.000
_cell.angle_alpha   90.00
_cell.angle_beta   90.00
_cell.angle_gamma   90.00
#
_symmetry.space_group_name_H-M   'P 1'
#
loop_
_entity.id
_entity.type
_entity.pdbx_description
1 polymer ?
#
loop_
_entity_poly.entity_id
_entity_poly.type
_entity_poly.pdbx_seq_one_letter_code
_entity_poly.pdbx_strand_id
1 'polypeptide(L)'
;MNEKTINEQYAYIRSLLEEKRLKEALMQLESLLWQCPDWDLRNRMEQLQTSYKYMLEYMRQGANDPERWNVYRKLVADTWEIADRSRLLMLDNASSRYYHEVRRTPRSEDLSAYTLKKLLHMLESFNDDLAVSGLLSDEKMDDVLKRHEDTLKFMFLQTWTNSSWTPEEEEDAQSMLISELLPVNDLCLFISAVTLSLMECFDLRKVMWLLDAYRHPDVNASQRALVGVIFIFHIYRNRLSLYPDLIKRVEFMDEISSFQEDVARIYHQMLLCQETEKIDKKMREEIIPEMLKNVSSMRNMRFGFEENEEENDDKNPDWADAFEQSGLGDKLREMNELQLEGADVYMSTFAALKSYPFFREVQNWFYPFSKQQSDVIKQLKQEGNEKNTLLDLILQSGFFSNSDKYSLFFTIRQLPKAQQDMMLSQLGEQQVAELSEKSNAETMKKFNERPGTVSNQYLHDLYRFFKLSVRRHEFRDIFKEKLDLHHIPALNNVLYNEYILFPIADFYLKKERWNEAIEVYEEMETIGALKGRGAEYYQKLGYALQKNKKYAEAIDAYLKADTLKPDNIWNNRHLAICYRLNRNYQAALSYYKKVEEATPESTNVIFHIGSCLAELGQYEEAANYFFKLDFIESNCIKAWRGIGWCSFISRKYEQAMKYYEKIIGQKPLAIDYMNAGHVAWAMGDIQKAAALYGKSITANGNRERFLEMFRKDEEALLKQGIQEEDIPLMLDLL
;
A
#
# COMPACT_ATOMS: atom_id res chain seq x y z
N MET A 1 36.64 7.24 10.47
CA MET A 1 35.38 6.82 11.13
C MET A 1 34.84 5.57 10.47
N ASN A 2 34.08 4.72 11.18
CA ASN A 2 33.36 3.60 10.56
C ASN A 2 32.01 4.06 9.99
N GLU A 3 31.38 3.24 9.15
CA GLU A 3 30.09 3.55 8.49
C GLU A 3 28.98 3.99 9.46
N LYS A 4 28.88 3.32 10.62
CA LYS A 4 27.85 3.64 11.63
C LYS A 4 28.03 5.04 12.19
N THR A 5 29.24 5.39 12.63
CA THR A 5 29.54 6.71 13.19
C THR A 5 29.34 7.85 12.17
N ILE A 6 29.68 7.62 10.89
CA ILE A 6 29.43 8.61 9.82
C ILE A 6 27.93 8.89 9.69
N ASN A 7 27.11 7.83 9.65
CA ASN A 7 25.67 7.96 9.51
C ASN A 7 25.01 8.58 10.76
N GLU A 8 25.47 8.26 11.97
CA GLU A 8 24.99 8.86 13.21
C GLU A 8 25.30 10.36 13.29
N GLN A 9 26.54 10.76 12.96
CA GLN A 9 26.93 12.18 12.92
C GLN A 9 26.15 12.95 11.85
N TYR A 10 26.00 12.36 10.66
CA TYR A 10 25.18 12.97 9.61
C TYR A 10 23.71 13.10 10.02
N ALA A 11 23.11 12.07 10.63
CA ALA A 11 21.74 12.13 11.13
C ALA A 11 21.56 13.24 12.19
N TYR A 12 22.56 13.45 13.04
CA TYR A 12 22.55 14.57 14.00
C TYR A 12 22.65 15.94 13.33
N ILE A 13 23.51 16.10 12.32
CA ILE A 13 23.57 17.33 11.51
C ILE A 13 22.22 17.61 10.86
N ARG A 14 21.58 16.57 10.30
CA ARG A 14 20.23 16.68 9.71
C ARG A 14 19.19 17.14 10.70
N SER A 15 19.14 16.55 11.90
CA SER A 15 18.16 16.94 12.91
C SER A 15 18.34 18.41 13.32
N LEU A 16 19.59 18.88 13.46
CA LEU A 16 19.87 20.30 13.73
C LEU A 16 19.39 21.22 12.61
N LEU A 17 19.55 20.84 11.34
CA LEU A 17 19.06 21.62 10.21
C LEU A 17 17.53 21.63 10.14
N GLU A 18 16.87 20.49 10.41
CA GLU A 18 15.40 20.38 10.50
C GLU A 18 14.84 21.23 11.66
N GLU A 19 15.54 21.30 12.80
CA GLU A 19 15.24 22.17 13.95
C GLU A 19 15.61 23.65 13.73
N LYS A 20 16.11 24.03 12.53
CA LYS A 20 16.58 25.39 12.18
C LYS A 20 17.75 25.90 13.05
N ARG A 21 18.60 25.00 13.55
CA ARG A 21 19.79 25.29 14.38
C ARG A 21 21.08 25.37 13.55
N LEU A 22 21.11 26.31 12.59
CA LEU A 22 22.18 26.40 11.57
C LEU A 22 23.58 26.53 12.18
N LYS A 23 23.77 27.33 13.25
CA LYS A 23 25.09 27.50 13.89
C LYS A 23 25.68 26.18 14.35
N GLU A 24 24.87 25.37 15.02
CA GLU A 24 25.31 24.09 15.58
C GLU A 24 25.53 23.06 14.47
N ALA A 25 24.66 23.06 13.45
CA ALA A 25 24.86 22.23 12.26
C ALA A 25 26.19 22.53 11.57
N LEU A 26 26.54 23.81 11.39
CA LEU A 26 27.83 24.22 10.81
C LEU A 26 29.02 23.74 11.65
N MET A 27 28.93 23.83 12.98
CA MET A 27 30.00 23.34 13.88
C MET A 27 30.18 21.81 13.78
N GLN A 28 29.07 21.06 13.74
CA GLN A 28 29.13 19.60 13.59
C GLN A 28 29.63 19.17 12.20
N LEU A 29 29.25 19.92 11.17
CA LEU A 29 29.70 19.70 9.80
C LEU A 29 31.20 20.01 9.63
N GLU A 30 31.73 21.02 10.33
CA GLU A 30 33.17 21.32 10.37
C GLU A 30 33.97 20.11 10.85
N SER A 31 33.54 19.52 11.96
CA SER A 31 34.15 18.34 12.57
C SER A 31 34.14 17.14 11.60
N LEU A 32 33.04 16.97 10.87
CA LEU A 32 32.91 15.93 9.84
C LEU A 32 33.88 16.17 8.67
N LEU A 33 33.93 17.40 8.16
CA LEU A 33 34.76 17.81 7.02
C LEU A 33 36.25 17.77 7.31
N TRP A 34 36.67 17.98 8.55
CA TRP A 34 38.08 17.87 8.93
C TRP A 34 38.67 16.48 8.65
N GLN A 35 37.81 15.46 8.59
CA GLN A 35 38.15 14.08 8.21
C GLN A 35 37.91 13.77 6.72
N CYS A 36 37.27 14.66 5.98
CA CYS A 36 36.97 14.50 4.54
C CYS A 36 38.15 15.02 3.69
N PRO A 37 38.66 14.26 2.70
CA PRO A 37 39.82 14.66 1.89
C PRO A 37 39.53 15.76 0.84
N ASP A 38 38.28 16.22 0.69
CA ASP A 38 37.88 17.19 -0.33
C ASP A 38 38.10 18.64 0.13
N TRP A 39 38.97 19.36 -0.58
CA TRP A 39 39.35 20.74 -0.26
C TRP A 39 38.30 21.76 -0.70
N ASP A 40 37.54 21.50 -1.78
CA ASP A 40 36.49 22.40 -2.28
C ASP A 40 35.34 22.50 -1.28
N LEU A 41 34.88 21.36 -0.74
CA LEU A 41 33.83 21.34 0.28
C LEU A 41 34.23 22.08 1.56
N ARG A 42 35.50 21.97 1.98
CA ARG A 42 36.03 22.72 3.14
C ARG A 42 35.98 24.23 2.88
N ASN A 43 36.46 24.68 1.72
CA ASN A 43 36.42 26.11 1.38
C ASN A 43 34.99 26.64 1.30
N ARG A 44 34.07 25.91 0.66
CA ARG A 44 32.65 26.29 0.59
C ARG A 44 32.06 26.41 1.99
N MET A 45 32.40 25.48 2.88
CA MET A 45 31.94 25.51 4.26
C MET A 45 32.50 26.72 5.05
N GLU A 46 33.78 27.03 4.92
CA GLU A 46 34.40 28.22 5.55
C GLU A 46 33.74 29.53 5.06
N GLN A 47 33.40 29.60 3.77
CA GLN A 47 32.65 30.72 3.17
C GLN A 47 31.23 30.83 3.77
N LEU A 48 30.53 29.69 3.98
CA LEU A 48 29.21 29.68 4.64
C LEU A 48 29.29 30.15 6.09
N GLN A 49 30.27 29.67 6.87
CA GLN A 49 30.46 30.11 8.25
C GLN A 49 30.73 31.61 8.33
N THR A 50 31.60 32.11 7.45
CA THR A 50 31.93 33.53 7.36
C THR A 50 30.70 34.37 7.00
N SER A 51 29.93 33.94 6.00
CA SER A 51 28.70 34.62 5.58
C SER A 51 27.64 34.64 6.69
N TYR A 52 27.45 33.51 7.38
CA TYR A 52 26.52 33.43 8.50
C TYR A 52 26.95 34.29 9.69
N LYS A 53 28.26 34.34 9.99
CA LYS A 53 28.83 35.23 11.01
C LYS A 53 28.55 36.70 10.70
N TYR A 54 28.79 37.14 9.46
CA TYR A 54 28.49 38.51 9.05
C TYR A 54 27.00 38.82 9.14
N MET A 55 26.12 37.91 8.72
CA MET A 55 24.67 38.06 8.88
C MET A 55 24.27 38.31 10.34
N LEU A 56 24.83 37.53 11.28
CA LEU A 56 24.59 37.71 12.71
C LEU A 56 25.16 39.03 13.24
N GLU A 57 26.34 39.44 12.77
CA GLU A 57 26.97 40.71 13.16
C GLU A 57 26.16 41.92 12.68
N TYR A 58 25.69 41.93 11.44
CA TYR A 58 24.80 42.98 10.92
C TYR A 58 23.48 43.03 11.67
N MET A 59 22.89 41.88 11.98
CA MET A 59 21.67 41.81 12.80
C MET A 59 21.90 42.37 14.21
N ARG A 60 23.05 42.06 14.83
CA ARG A 60 23.43 42.60 16.15
C ARG A 60 23.61 44.13 16.12
N GLN A 61 24.03 44.69 14.99
CA GLN A 61 24.15 46.13 14.79
C GLN A 61 22.80 46.83 14.50
N GLY A 62 21.70 46.09 14.45
CA GLY A 62 20.37 46.64 14.18
C GLY A 62 20.12 46.96 12.70
N ALA A 63 20.97 46.50 11.78
CA ALA A 63 20.72 46.66 10.35
C ALA A 63 19.42 45.94 9.96
N ASN A 64 18.57 46.58 9.15
CA ASN A 64 17.37 45.95 8.59
C ASN A 64 17.63 45.60 7.12
N ASP A 65 17.89 44.34 6.84
CA ASP A 65 18.16 43.82 5.49
C ASP A 65 16.92 43.04 5.01
N PRO A 66 16.21 43.53 3.97
CA PRO A 66 15.04 42.85 3.43
C PRO A 66 15.36 41.48 2.82
N GLU A 67 16.61 41.25 2.38
CA GLU A 67 17.06 39.99 1.75
C GLU A 67 17.59 38.97 2.76
N ARG A 68 17.66 39.31 4.06
CA ARG A 68 18.24 38.45 5.10
C ARG A 68 17.70 37.03 5.06
N TRP A 69 16.39 36.86 4.86
CA TRP A 69 15.75 35.55 4.84
C TRP A 69 16.10 34.74 3.59
N ASN A 70 16.31 35.38 2.44
CA ASN A 70 16.76 34.73 1.21
C ASN A 70 18.20 34.25 1.37
N VAL A 71 19.07 35.09 1.95
CA VAL A 71 20.44 34.70 2.28
C VAL A 71 20.44 33.56 3.29
N TYR A 72 19.64 33.63 4.37
CA TYR A 72 19.58 32.58 5.38
C TYR A 72 19.13 31.24 4.78
N ARG A 73 18.07 31.26 3.96
CA ARG A 73 17.57 30.07 3.26
C ARG A 73 18.65 29.44 2.39
N LYS A 74 19.39 30.25 1.64
CA LYS A 74 20.51 29.80 0.82
C LYS A 74 21.61 29.17 1.66
N LEU A 75 22.01 29.79 2.78
CA LEU A 75 23.01 29.22 3.69
C LEU A 75 22.57 27.84 4.22
N VAL A 76 21.29 27.68 4.58
CA VAL A 76 20.76 26.38 5.03
C VAL A 76 20.78 25.35 3.89
N ALA A 77 20.35 25.73 2.68
CA ALA A 77 20.36 24.85 1.51
C ALA A 77 21.78 24.38 1.14
N ASP A 78 22.75 25.30 1.13
CA ASP A 78 24.15 25.00 0.86
C ASP A 78 24.75 24.11 1.96
N THR A 79 24.36 24.31 3.23
CA THR A 79 24.80 23.45 4.35
C THR A 79 24.28 22.02 4.20
N TRP A 80 23.04 21.84 3.74
CA TRP A 80 22.48 20.52 3.39
C TRP A 80 23.28 19.84 2.27
N GLU A 81 23.58 20.55 1.19
CA GLU A 81 24.33 20.02 0.05
C GLU A 81 25.73 19.56 0.49
N ILE A 82 26.44 20.39 1.26
CA ILE A 82 27.77 20.04 1.78
C ILE A 82 27.67 18.83 2.72
N ALA A 83 26.67 18.76 3.60
CA ALA A 83 26.49 17.63 4.50
C ALA A 83 26.29 16.30 3.75
N ASP A 84 25.43 16.29 2.72
CA ASP A 84 25.16 15.10 1.90
C ASP A 84 26.42 14.61 1.18
N ARG A 85 27.12 15.53 0.51
CA ARG A 85 28.35 15.22 -0.23
C ARG A 85 29.47 14.76 0.70
N SER A 86 29.61 15.41 1.86
CA SER A 86 30.61 15.03 2.87
C SER A 86 30.35 13.62 3.38
N ARG A 87 29.08 13.28 3.67
CA ARG A 87 28.70 11.93 4.07
C ARG A 87 29.13 10.89 3.03
N LEU A 88 28.80 11.11 1.74
CA LEU A 88 29.14 10.15 0.69
C LEU A 88 30.65 9.95 0.56
N LEU A 89 31.43 11.03 0.51
CA LEU A 89 32.90 10.96 0.41
C LEU A 89 33.54 10.24 1.60
N MET A 90 33.00 10.41 2.80
CA MET A 90 33.46 9.67 3.97
C MET A 90 33.09 8.18 3.90
N LEU A 91 31.90 7.87 3.41
CA LEU A 91 31.44 6.49 3.23
C LEU A 91 32.19 5.75 2.12
N ASP A 92 32.65 6.44 1.08
CA ASP A 92 33.46 5.84 -0.01
C ASP A 92 34.70 5.11 0.57
N ASN A 93 35.29 5.64 1.64
CA ASN A 93 36.44 5.06 2.33
C ASN A 93 36.08 4.12 3.50
N ALA A 94 34.82 4.09 3.94
CA ALA A 94 34.42 3.42 5.18
C ALA A 94 33.37 2.30 5.01
N SER A 95 32.65 2.28 3.89
CA SER A 95 31.57 1.33 3.61
C SER A 95 32.00 0.26 2.61
N SER A 96 31.57 -0.99 2.84
CA SER A 96 31.76 -2.09 1.90
C SER A 96 30.58 -2.28 0.94
N ARG A 97 29.59 -1.38 0.95
CA ARG A 97 28.43 -1.44 0.04
C ARG A 97 28.86 -1.20 -1.40
N TYR A 98 28.14 -1.81 -2.34
CA TYR A 98 28.41 -1.77 -3.76
C TYR A 98 28.46 -0.35 -4.32
N TYR A 99 27.54 0.52 -3.91
CA TYR A 99 27.53 1.93 -4.32
C TYR A 99 28.88 2.63 -4.05
N HIS A 100 29.41 2.46 -2.83
CA HIS A 100 30.68 3.04 -2.41
C HIS A 100 31.89 2.33 -3.03
N GLU A 101 31.78 1.02 -3.28
CA GLU A 101 32.78 0.24 -4.02
C GLU A 101 32.94 0.75 -5.46
N VAL A 102 31.83 1.01 -6.17
CA VAL A 102 31.87 1.56 -7.53
C VAL A 102 32.44 2.98 -7.51
N ARG A 103 32.04 3.82 -6.55
CA ARG A 103 32.52 5.21 -6.43
C ARG A 103 34.03 5.33 -6.22
N ARG A 104 34.60 4.49 -5.35
CA ARG A 104 36.05 4.55 -5.04
C ARG A 104 36.93 3.85 -6.07
N THR A 105 36.36 3.01 -6.92
CA THR A 105 37.14 2.28 -7.92
C THR A 105 37.61 3.27 -8.99
N PRO A 106 38.93 3.49 -9.14
CA PRO A 106 39.44 4.47 -10.08
C PRO A 106 39.02 4.10 -11.51
N ARG A 107 38.48 5.08 -12.23
CA ARG A 107 38.25 4.93 -13.67
C ARG A 107 39.63 4.94 -14.35
N SER A 108 39.89 4.02 -15.27
CA SER A 108 41.10 4.10 -16.09
C SER A 108 41.12 5.40 -16.89
N GLU A 109 42.30 5.88 -17.28
CA GLU A 109 42.43 7.09 -18.10
C GLU A 109 41.61 6.98 -19.39
N ASP A 110 41.55 5.81 -20.02
CA ASP A 110 40.74 5.55 -21.21
C ASP A 110 39.23 5.71 -20.95
N LEU A 111 38.74 5.27 -19.79
CA LEU A 111 37.33 5.39 -19.39
C LEU A 111 36.97 6.80 -18.90
N SER A 112 37.95 7.59 -18.44
CA SER A 112 37.73 8.99 -18.06
C SER A 112 37.32 9.88 -19.24
N ALA A 113 37.68 9.49 -20.46
CA ALA A 113 37.29 10.18 -21.70
C ALA A 113 35.85 9.88 -22.16
N TYR A 114 35.11 9.00 -21.47
CA TYR A 114 33.71 8.68 -21.77
C TYR A 114 32.77 9.61 -21.00
N THR A 115 32.67 10.85 -21.48
CA THR A 115 31.66 11.81 -21.01
C THR A 115 30.26 11.37 -21.44
N LEU A 116 29.22 11.96 -20.83
CA LEU A 116 27.82 11.70 -21.23
C LEU A 116 27.60 12.00 -22.72
N LYS A 117 28.22 13.07 -23.24
CA LYS A 117 28.23 13.36 -24.69
C LYS A 117 28.81 12.24 -25.56
N LYS A 118 29.95 11.65 -25.15
CA LYS A 118 30.56 10.56 -25.92
C LYS A 118 29.71 9.28 -25.84
N LEU A 119 29.13 9.01 -24.68
CA LEU A 119 28.22 7.89 -24.48
C LEU A 119 26.96 8.04 -25.34
N LEU A 120 26.39 9.24 -25.39
CA LEU A 120 25.26 9.55 -26.27
C LEU A 120 25.57 9.17 -27.72
N HIS A 121 26.67 9.66 -28.29
CA HIS A 121 27.05 9.32 -29.67
C HIS A 121 27.21 7.82 -29.93
N MET A 122 27.71 7.06 -28.95
CA MET A 122 27.82 5.60 -29.08
C MET A 122 26.46 4.89 -29.02
N LEU A 123 25.51 5.42 -28.26
CA LEU A 123 24.15 4.88 -28.17
C LEU A 123 23.31 5.25 -29.39
N GLU A 124 23.49 6.46 -29.94
CA GLU A 124 22.83 6.91 -31.17
C GLU A 124 23.19 6.03 -32.37
N SER A 125 24.44 5.55 -32.46
CA SER A 125 24.88 4.70 -33.56
C SER A 125 24.42 3.25 -33.46
N PHE A 126 23.82 2.83 -32.34
CA PHE A 126 23.52 1.43 -32.07
C PHE A 126 22.61 0.79 -33.13
N ASN A 127 21.49 1.44 -33.47
CA ASN A 127 20.52 0.87 -34.40
C ASN A 127 21.12 0.70 -35.81
N ASP A 128 21.91 1.67 -36.26
CA ASP A 128 22.59 1.63 -37.55
C ASP A 128 23.68 0.55 -37.56
N ASP A 129 24.49 0.50 -36.51
CA ASP A 129 25.55 -0.50 -36.37
C ASP A 129 24.97 -1.92 -36.29
N LEU A 130 23.83 -2.10 -35.62
CA LEU A 130 23.14 -3.39 -35.50
C LEU A 130 22.57 -3.82 -36.87
N ALA A 131 21.95 -2.89 -37.60
CA ALA A 131 21.43 -3.16 -38.93
C ALA A 131 22.54 -3.54 -39.91
N VAL A 132 23.68 -2.83 -39.89
CA VAL A 132 24.83 -3.11 -40.77
C VAL A 132 25.51 -4.43 -40.39
N SER A 133 25.77 -4.65 -39.10
CA SER A 133 26.45 -5.87 -38.62
C SER A 133 25.63 -7.14 -38.86
N GLY A 134 24.29 -7.05 -38.72
CA GLY A 134 23.36 -8.15 -39.01
C GLY A 134 23.39 -8.63 -40.46
N LEU A 135 23.82 -7.78 -41.41
CA LEU A 135 24.01 -8.15 -42.82
C LEU A 135 25.37 -8.82 -43.09
N LEU A 136 26.33 -8.68 -42.17
CA LEU A 136 27.70 -9.16 -42.36
C LEU A 136 27.90 -10.56 -41.75
N SER A 137 27.58 -10.74 -40.48
CA SER A 137 27.78 -12.01 -39.75
C SER A 137 27.15 -11.94 -38.35
N ASP A 138 26.74 -13.08 -37.79
CA ASP A 138 26.25 -13.16 -36.41
C ASP A 138 27.31 -12.73 -35.37
N GLU A 139 28.60 -13.02 -35.59
CA GLU A 139 29.70 -12.61 -34.69
C GLU A 139 29.78 -11.08 -34.55
N LYS A 140 29.77 -10.34 -35.66
CA LYS A 140 29.78 -8.86 -35.63
C LYS A 140 28.54 -8.28 -34.98
N MET A 141 27.39 -8.92 -35.15
CA MET A 141 26.16 -8.49 -34.50
C MET A 141 26.27 -8.67 -32.98
N ASP A 142 26.81 -9.80 -32.53
CA ASP A 142 27.09 -10.06 -31.12
C ASP A 142 28.05 -9.04 -30.50
N ASP A 143 29.08 -8.61 -31.26
CA ASP A 143 29.99 -7.55 -30.83
C ASP A 143 29.28 -6.21 -30.65
N VAL A 144 28.36 -5.85 -31.57
CA VAL A 144 27.57 -4.61 -31.48
C VAL A 144 26.62 -4.65 -30.27
N LEU A 145 25.93 -5.77 -30.06
CA LEU A 145 25.04 -5.98 -28.92
C LEU A 145 25.78 -5.87 -27.60
N LYS A 146 26.93 -6.55 -27.48
CA LYS A 146 27.76 -6.48 -26.28
C LYS A 146 28.28 -5.07 -26.02
N ARG A 147 28.75 -4.37 -27.06
CA ARG A 147 29.21 -2.98 -26.94
C ARG A 147 28.10 -2.05 -26.45
N HIS A 148 26.87 -2.24 -26.93
CA HIS A 148 25.71 -1.47 -26.47
C HIS A 148 25.43 -1.72 -24.99
N GLU A 149 25.35 -2.99 -24.57
CA GLU A 149 25.12 -3.36 -23.17
C GLU A 149 26.23 -2.88 -22.23
N ASP A 150 27.49 -2.96 -22.65
CA ASP A 150 28.65 -2.43 -21.92
C ASP A 150 28.57 -0.89 -21.80
N THR A 151 28.13 -0.20 -22.86
CA THR A 151 27.93 1.26 -22.88
C THR A 151 26.80 1.66 -21.93
N LEU A 152 25.68 0.94 -21.95
CA LEU A 152 24.56 1.15 -21.03
C LEU A 152 24.95 0.90 -19.57
N LYS A 153 25.69 -0.18 -19.30
CA LYS A 153 26.21 -0.47 -17.95
C LYS A 153 27.11 0.66 -17.47
N PHE A 154 28.03 1.13 -18.30
CA PHE A 154 28.93 2.21 -17.94
C PHE A 154 28.18 3.52 -17.69
N MET A 155 27.27 3.91 -18.59
CA MET A 155 26.41 5.08 -18.45
C MET A 155 25.59 5.03 -17.15
N PHE A 156 24.96 3.88 -16.86
CA PHE A 156 24.17 3.70 -15.65
C PHE A 156 25.04 3.87 -14.39
N LEU A 157 26.17 3.17 -14.31
CA LEU A 157 27.05 3.24 -13.13
C LEU A 157 27.63 4.63 -12.94
N GLN A 158 28.05 5.31 -14.01
CA GLN A 158 28.55 6.68 -13.97
C GLN A 158 27.50 7.67 -13.47
N THR A 159 26.27 7.58 -14.00
CA THR A 159 25.18 8.49 -13.62
C THR A 159 24.69 8.21 -12.21
N TRP A 160 24.45 6.93 -11.87
CA TRP A 160 24.00 6.52 -10.54
C TRP A 160 24.97 6.97 -9.45
N THR A 161 26.27 6.83 -9.68
CA THR A 161 27.29 7.16 -8.68
C THR A 161 27.77 8.61 -8.69
N ASN A 162 27.32 9.46 -9.62
CA ASN A 162 27.64 10.87 -9.62
C ASN A 162 26.88 11.56 -8.45
N SER A 163 27.57 12.29 -7.57
CA SER A 163 26.95 12.96 -6.41
C SER A 163 26.50 14.39 -6.66
N SER A 164 26.98 15.04 -7.73
CA SER A 164 26.51 16.37 -8.13
C SER A 164 26.87 16.64 -9.59
N TRP A 165 25.93 17.18 -10.36
CA TRP A 165 26.18 17.55 -11.76
C TRP A 165 26.86 18.90 -11.86
N THR A 166 27.85 19.01 -12.75
CA THR A 166 28.35 20.30 -13.23
C THR A 166 27.36 20.92 -14.24
N PRO A 167 27.47 22.22 -14.58
CA PRO A 167 26.69 22.80 -15.67
C PRO A 167 26.89 22.08 -17.01
N GLU A 168 28.10 21.57 -17.27
CA GLU A 168 28.41 20.81 -18.49
C GLU A 168 27.73 19.44 -18.49
N GLU A 169 27.74 18.73 -17.35
CA GLU A 169 27.03 17.44 -17.23
C GLU A 169 25.51 17.61 -17.33
N GLU A 170 24.96 18.73 -16.85
CA GLU A 170 23.55 19.10 -17.03
C GLU A 170 23.21 19.33 -18.51
N GLU A 171 24.06 20.03 -19.26
CA GLU A 171 23.89 20.25 -20.70
C GLU A 171 24.00 18.94 -21.51
N ASP A 172 24.96 18.08 -21.16
CA ASP A 172 25.09 16.75 -21.76
C ASP A 172 23.87 15.87 -21.47
N ALA A 173 23.36 15.88 -20.23
CA ALA A 173 22.14 15.16 -19.85
C ALA A 173 20.92 15.71 -20.60
N GLN A 174 20.84 17.03 -20.80
CA GLN A 174 19.80 17.65 -21.62
C GLN A 174 19.90 17.21 -23.09
N SER A 175 21.12 17.05 -23.62
CA SER A 175 21.35 16.53 -24.97
C SER A 175 20.84 15.08 -25.11
N MET A 176 21.03 14.24 -24.10
CA MET A 176 20.44 12.89 -24.08
C MET A 176 18.91 12.93 -24.10
N LEU A 177 18.29 13.89 -23.39
CA LEU A 177 16.84 14.00 -23.30
C LEU A 177 16.17 14.45 -24.60
N ILE A 178 16.85 15.29 -25.40
CA ILE A 178 16.30 15.84 -26.66
C ILE A 178 16.73 15.07 -27.91
N SER A 179 17.62 14.08 -27.79
CA SER A 179 18.10 13.32 -28.95
C SER A 179 16.98 12.46 -29.53
N GLU A 180 16.70 12.64 -30.82
CA GLU A 180 15.76 11.81 -31.59
C GLU A 180 16.37 10.46 -31.99
N LEU A 181 17.70 10.32 -31.89
CA LEU A 181 18.43 9.12 -32.29
C LEU A 181 18.66 8.16 -31.13
N LEU A 182 18.61 8.65 -29.88
CA LEU A 182 18.75 7.81 -28.70
C LEU A 182 17.54 6.89 -28.54
N PRO A 183 17.72 5.55 -28.46
CA PRO A 183 16.61 4.65 -28.19
C PRO A 183 15.92 4.97 -26.86
N VAL A 184 14.58 5.00 -26.87
CA VAL A 184 13.77 5.33 -25.68
C VAL A 184 14.07 4.43 -24.49
N ASN A 185 14.35 3.14 -24.71
CA ASN A 185 14.71 2.21 -23.63
C ASN A 185 16.01 2.62 -22.92
N ASP A 186 16.96 3.17 -23.67
CA ASP A 186 18.26 3.63 -23.15
C ASP A 186 18.07 4.93 -22.36
N LEU A 187 17.22 5.83 -22.85
CA LEU A 187 16.78 7.01 -22.10
C LEU A 187 16.06 6.63 -20.81
N CYS A 188 15.18 5.61 -20.84
CA CYS A 188 14.50 5.10 -19.65
C CYS A 188 15.51 4.58 -18.61
N LEU A 189 16.57 3.90 -19.04
CA LEU A 189 17.63 3.45 -18.14
C LEU A 189 18.40 4.63 -17.53
N PHE A 190 18.71 5.65 -18.35
CA PHE A 190 19.35 6.88 -17.88
C PHE A 190 18.49 7.60 -16.82
N ILE A 191 17.18 7.74 -17.06
CA ILE A 191 16.23 8.32 -16.10
C ILE A 191 16.23 7.54 -14.77
N SER A 192 16.26 6.21 -14.82
CA SER A 192 16.38 5.37 -13.62
C SER A 192 17.71 5.56 -12.91
N ALA A 193 18.83 5.71 -13.63
CA ALA A 193 20.13 6.01 -13.05
C ALA A 193 20.14 7.38 -12.34
N VAL A 194 19.55 8.41 -12.96
CA VAL A 194 19.38 9.74 -12.36
C VAL A 194 18.51 9.67 -11.11
N THR A 195 17.41 8.91 -11.16
CA THR A 195 16.53 8.69 -10.01
C THR A 195 17.29 8.05 -8.85
N LEU A 196 17.99 6.94 -9.09
CA LEU A 196 18.77 6.26 -8.05
C LEU A 196 19.93 7.11 -7.53
N SER A 197 20.55 7.93 -8.38
CA SER A 197 21.56 8.91 -7.98
C SER A 197 20.99 9.91 -6.98
N LEU A 198 19.82 10.46 -7.28
CA LEU A 198 19.11 11.38 -6.41
C LEU A 198 18.66 10.73 -5.10
N MET A 199 18.35 9.43 -5.09
CA MET A 199 18.02 8.72 -3.84
C MET A 199 19.20 8.68 -2.85
N GLU A 200 20.45 8.74 -3.35
CA GLU A 200 21.67 8.73 -2.53
C GLU A 200 22.18 10.13 -2.16
N CYS A 201 22.04 11.12 -3.06
CA CYS A 201 22.45 12.50 -2.85
C CYS A 201 21.55 13.47 -3.60
N PHE A 202 21.02 14.47 -2.92
CA PHE A 202 20.21 15.49 -3.59
C PHE A 202 21.09 16.41 -4.44
N ASP A 203 20.61 16.68 -5.65
CA ASP A 203 21.20 17.62 -6.57
C ASP A 203 20.06 18.32 -7.31
N LEU A 204 19.99 19.66 -7.20
CA LEU A 204 18.88 20.43 -7.74
C LEU A 204 18.78 20.30 -9.27
N ARG A 205 19.91 20.23 -9.99
CA ARG A 205 19.92 20.14 -11.46
C ARG A 205 19.29 18.84 -11.92
N LYS A 206 19.63 17.73 -11.26
CA LYS A 206 19.02 16.41 -11.56
C LYS A 206 17.51 16.41 -11.30
N VAL A 207 17.04 17.06 -10.23
CA VAL A 207 15.60 17.17 -9.95
C VAL A 207 14.88 17.98 -11.03
N MET A 208 15.46 19.12 -11.42
CA MET A 208 14.94 19.94 -12.52
C MET A 208 14.91 19.15 -13.82
N TRP A 209 15.98 18.43 -14.14
CA TRP A 209 16.06 17.59 -15.32
C TRP A 209 15.00 16.47 -15.33
N LEU A 210 14.68 15.85 -14.18
CA LEU A 210 13.59 14.87 -14.11
C LEU A 210 12.21 15.51 -14.36
N LEU A 211 11.98 16.75 -13.90
CA LEU A 211 10.75 17.49 -14.22
C LEU A 211 10.69 17.82 -15.72
N ASP A 212 11.82 18.08 -16.35
CA ASP A 212 11.90 18.30 -17.80
C ASP A 212 11.66 16.99 -18.57
N ALA A 213 12.21 15.88 -18.07
CA ALA A 213 12.01 14.56 -18.64
C ALA A 213 10.55 14.08 -18.54
N TYR A 214 9.78 14.51 -17.53
CA TYR A 214 8.33 14.28 -17.49
C TYR A 214 7.61 14.89 -18.70
N ARG A 215 8.14 15.95 -19.29
CA ARG A 215 7.52 16.62 -20.46
C ARG A 215 7.91 15.95 -21.79
N HIS A 216 8.69 14.87 -21.75
CA HIS A 216 9.08 14.13 -22.94
C HIS A 216 7.86 13.51 -23.63
N PRO A 217 7.76 13.52 -24.98
CA PRO A 217 6.59 13.02 -25.71
C PRO A 217 6.37 11.51 -25.56
N ASP A 218 7.44 10.74 -25.32
CA ASP A 218 7.33 9.31 -25.05
C ASP A 218 6.80 9.04 -23.62
N VAL A 219 5.73 8.23 -23.52
CA VAL A 219 5.06 7.93 -22.26
C VAL A 219 5.95 7.10 -21.31
N ASN A 220 6.82 6.23 -21.82
CA ASN A 220 7.76 5.45 -21.02
C ASN A 220 8.77 6.35 -20.31
N ALA A 221 9.36 7.29 -21.04
CA ALA A 221 10.30 8.25 -20.47
C ALA A 221 9.62 9.19 -19.47
N SER A 222 8.50 9.81 -19.87
CA SER A 222 7.81 10.80 -19.04
C SER A 222 7.31 10.24 -17.72
N GLN A 223 6.60 9.11 -17.74
CA GLN A 223 6.04 8.52 -16.51
C GLN A 223 7.11 7.94 -15.60
N ARG A 224 8.18 7.39 -16.17
CA ARG A 224 9.34 6.94 -15.40
C ARG A 224 10.02 8.10 -14.68
N ALA A 225 10.17 9.24 -15.37
CA ALA A 225 10.72 10.46 -14.77
C ALA A 225 9.82 10.98 -13.65
N LEU A 226 8.49 11.00 -13.83
CA LEU A 226 7.56 11.44 -12.80
C LEU A 226 7.59 10.55 -11.56
N VAL A 227 7.62 9.22 -11.71
CA VAL A 227 7.82 8.30 -10.58
C VAL A 227 9.11 8.64 -9.83
N GLY A 228 10.19 8.93 -10.56
CA GLY A 228 11.44 9.42 -9.99
C GLY A 228 11.26 10.71 -9.19
N VAL A 229 10.64 11.74 -9.77
CA VAL A 229 10.33 13.02 -9.08
C VAL A 229 9.60 12.77 -7.76
N ILE A 230 8.56 11.94 -7.77
CA ILE A 230 7.76 11.65 -6.57
C ILE A 230 8.59 10.95 -5.48
N PHE A 231 9.44 10.00 -5.85
CA PHE A 231 10.36 9.34 -4.90
C PHE A 231 11.30 10.37 -4.25
N ILE A 232 11.87 11.26 -5.05
CA ILE A 232 12.81 12.27 -4.57
C ILE A 232 12.11 13.31 -3.69
N PHE A 233 10.88 13.68 -4.04
CA PHE A 233 10.08 14.58 -3.22
C PHE A 233 9.75 13.96 -1.85
N HIS A 234 9.40 12.67 -1.82
CA HIS A 234 9.18 11.93 -0.57
C HIS A 234 10.44 11.86 0.29
N ILE A 235 11.59 11.52 -0.33
CA ILE A 235 12.88 11.36 0.35
C ILE A 235 13.36 12.66 0.98
N TYR A 236 13.15 13.80 0.32
CA TYR A 236 13.66 15.10 0.74
C TYR A 236 12.59 16.10 1.17
N ARG A 237 11.39 15.62 1.52
CA ARG A 237 10.20 16.42 1.88
C ARG A 237 10.47 17.56 2.88
N ASN A 238 11.40 17.36 3.82
CA ASN A 238 11.72 18.34 4.86
C ASN A 238 12.52 19.56 4.37
N ARG A 239 13.09 19.53 3.16
CA ARG A 239 13.98 20.59 2.66
C ARG A 239 13.63 21.14 1.28
N LEU A 240 12.64 20.60 0.58
CA LEU A 240 12.25 21.09 -0.76
C LEU A 240 11.89 22.58 -0.77
N SER A 241 11.28 23.08 0.31
CA SER A 241 10.89 24.49 0.47
C SER A 241 12.09 25.46 0.53
N LEU A 242 13.31 24.95 0.72
CA LEU A 242 14.53 25.74 0.66
C LEU A 242 14.90 26.16 -0.78
N TYR A 243 14.29 25.55 -1.80
CA TYR A 243 14.59 25.76 -3.21
C TYR A 243 13.41 26.44 -3.94
N PRO A 244 13.31 27.78 -3.94
CA PRO A 244 12.17 28.49 -4.54
C PRO A 244 11.97 28.19 -6.02
N ASP A 245 13.06 28.02 -6.77
CA ASP A 245 12.98 27.74 -8.20
C ASP A 245 12.35 26.36 -8.47
N LEU A 246 12.59 25.38 -7.59
CA LEU A 246 11.94 24.07 -7.66
C LEU A 246 10.43 24.21 -7.42
N ILE A 247 10.03 24.95 -6.40
CA ILE A 247 8.62 25.19 -6.10
C ILE A 247 7.92 25.85 -7.30
N LYS A 248 8.51 26.90 -7.86
CA LYS A 248 7.99 27.53 -9.08
C LYS A 248 7.93 26.56 -10.26
N ARG A 249 8.93 25.69 -10.44
CA ARG A 249 8.91 24.68 -11.50
C ARG A 249 7.74 23.72 -11.35
N VAL A 250 7.43 23.28 -10.13
CA VAL A 250 6.26 22.43 -9.84
C VAL A 250 4.95 23.19 -10.07
N GLU A 251 4.85 24.45 -9.66
CA GLU A 251 3.70 25.31 -9.96
C GLU A 251 3.47 25.43 -11.49
N PHE A 252 4.53 25.57 -12.29
CA PHE A 252 4.41 25.53 -13.75
C PHE A 252 4.04 24.15 -14.30
N MET A 253 4.41 23.05 -13.63
CA MET A 253 3.96 21.71 -14.06
C MET A 253 2.46 21.54 -13.82
N ASP A 254 1.88 22.22 -12.83
CA ASP A 254 0.46 22.20 -12.53
C ASP A 254 -0.41 22.79 -13.65
N GLU A 255 0.18 23.59 -14.55
CA GLU A 255 -0.49 24.07 -15.76
C GLU A 255 -0.70 22.95 -16.82
N ILE A 256 0.03 21.84 -16.71
CA ILE A 256 -0.15 20.66 -17.57
C ILE A 256 -1.40 19.92 -17.10
N SER A 257 -2.40 19.79 -17.98
CA SER A 257 -3.73 19.29 -17.61
C SER A 257 -3.74 17.91 -16.94
N SER A 258 -2.78 17.04 -17.28
CA SER A 258 -2.67 15.69 -16.71
C SER A 258 -1.79 15.60 -15.46
N PHE A 259 -1.06 16.65 -15.07
CA PHE A 259 -0.04 16.54 -14.02
C PHE A 259 -0.64 16.16 -12.66
N GLN A 260 -1.71 16.82 -12.23
CA GLN A 260 -2.38 16.48 -10.97
C GLN A 260 -2.87 15.03 -10.95
N GLU A 261 -3.51 14.59 -12.04
CA GLU A 261 -4.02 13.23 -12.18
C GLU A 261 -2.88 12.19 -12.20
N ASP A 262 -1.76 12.50 -12.86
CA ASP A 262 -0.59 11.64 -12.91
C ASP A 262 0.08 11.48 -11.54
N VAL A 263 0.27 12.59 -10.80
CA VAL A 263 0.83 12.59 -9.44
C VAL A 263 -0.10 11.83 -8.49
N ALA A 264 -1.41 12.09 -8.53
CA ALA A 264 -2.39 11.39 -7.69
C ALA A 264 -2.43 9.88 -8.00
N ARG A 265 -2.36 9.50 -9.28
CA ARG A 265 -2.29 8.10 -9.69
C ARG A 265 -1.03 7.42 -9.17
N ILE A 266 0.13 8.04 -9.32
CA ILE A 266 1.39 7.49 -8.80
C ILE A 266 1.32 7.34 -7.28
N TYR A 267 0.74 8.31 -6.57
CA TYR A 267 0.51 8.20 -5.13
C TYR A 267 -0.30 6.94 -4.78
N HIS A 268 -1.43 6.73 -5.45
CA HIS A 268 -2.27 5.55 -5.24
C HIS A 268 -1.54 4.23 -5.59
N GLN A 269 -0.81 4.19 -6.72
CA GLN A 269 -0.02 3.02 -7.12
C GLN A 269 1.11 2.69 -6.13
N MET A 270 1.75 3.71 -5.55
CA MET A 270 2.76 3.51 -4.50
C MET A 270 2.14 2.90 -3.23
N LEU A 271 0.94 3.36 -2.85
CA LEU A 271 0.21 2.77 -1.72
C LEU A 271 -0.18 1.31 -1.99
N LEU A 272 -0.62 0.99 -3.22
CA LEU A 272 -0.88 -0.39 -3.64
C LEU A 272 0.37 -1.27 -3.53
N CYS A 273 1.55 -0.76 -3.91
CA CYS A 273 2.81 -1.48 -3.76
C CYS A 273 3.10 -1.83 -2.28
N GLN A 274 2.67 -1.01 -1.30
CA GLN A 274 2.82 -1.36 0.12
C GLN A 274 1.95 -2.55 0.53
N GLU A 275 0.83 -2.76 -0.17
CA GLU A 275 -0.09 -3.88 0.10
C GLU A 275 0.30 -5.16 -0.64
N THR A 276 1.28 -5.12 -1.57
CA THR A 276 1.68 -6.27 -2.39
C THR A 276 2.02 -7.51 -1.57
N GLU A 277 2.72 -7.40 -0.43
CA GLU A 277 3.01 -8.58 0.42
C GLU A 277 1.74 -9.23 1.00
N LYS A 278 0.73 -8.42 1.39
CA LYS A 278 -0.55 -8.93 1.89
C LYS A 278 -1.38 -9.53 0.77
N ILE A 279 -1.43 -8.86 -0.38
CA ILE A 279 -2.10 -9.36 -1.59
C ILE A 279 -1.49 -10.70 -2.01
N ASP A 280 -0.16 -10.78 -2.05
CA ASP A 280 0.59 -11.98 -2.40
C ASP A 280 0.33 -13.14 -1.42
N LYS A 281 0.25 -12.86 -0.12
CA LYS A 281 -0.16 -13.84 0.88
C LYS A 281 -1.58 -14.35 0.61
N LYS A 282 -2.53 -13.45 0.39
CA LYS A 282 -3.92 -13.79 0.09
C LYS A 282 -4.06 -14.61 -1.20
N MET A 283 -3.32 -14.25 -2.24
CA MET A 283 -3.26 -15.00 -3.49
C MET A 283 -2.79 -16.44 -3.27
N ARG A 284 -1.71 -16.64 -2.51
CA ARG A 284 -1.13 -17.97 -2.26
C ARG A 284 -1.93 -18.84 -1.29
N GLU A 285 -2.51 -18.24 -0.25
CA GLU A 285 -3.12 -18.99 0.85
C GLU A 285 -4.64 -19.20 0.65
N GLU A 286 -5.30 -18.32 -0.09
CA GLU A 286 -6.76 -18.35 -0.27
C GLU A 286 -7.15 -18.52 -1.74
N ILE A 287 -6.82 -17.54 -2.59
CA ILE A 287 -7.39 -17.43 -3.95
C ILE A 287 -6.92 -18.59 -4.86
N ILE A 288 -5.61 -18.78 -5.03
CA ILE A 288 -5.07 -19.79 -5.94
C ILE A 288 -5.43 -21.23 -5.49
N PRO A 289 -5.29 -21.60 -4.20
CA PRO A 289 -5.67 -22.95 -3.75
C PRO A 289 -7.16 -23.25 -3.95
N GLU A 290 -8.05 -22.29 -3.71
CA GLU A 290 -9.49 -22.47 -3.95
C GLU A 290 -9.81 -22.61 -5.44
N MET A 291 -9.14 -21.81 -6.29
CA MET A 291 -9.24 -21.98 -7.75
C MET A 291 -8.82 -23.38 -8.18
N LEU A 292 -7.64 -23.85 -7.75
CA LEU A 292 -7.10 -25.15 -8.16
C LEU A 292 -7.96 -26.34 -7.69
N LYS A 293 -8.59 -26.26 -6.51
CA LYS A 293 -9.50 -27.30 -6.01
C LYS A 293 -10.73 -27.49 -6.90
N ASN A 294 -11.21 -26.41 -7.52
CA ASN A 294 -12.45 -26.41 -8.29
C ASN A 294 -12.23 -26.59 -9.81
N VAL A 295 -11.00 -26.40 -10.30
CA VAL A 295 -10.63 -26.57 -11.74
C VAL A 295 -10.76 -28.03 -12.21
N SER A 296 -10.54 -29.05 -11.36
CA SER A 296 -10.72 -30.46 -11.76
C SER A 296 -12.15 -30.81 -12.15
N SER A 297 -13.14 -30.07 -11.63
CA SER A 297 -14.56 -30.22 -11.96
C SER A 297 -14.92 -29.63 -13.34
N MET A 298 -14.05 -28.80 -13.92
CA MET A 298 -14.27 -28.09 -15.19
C MET A 298 -13.54 -28.69 -16.40
N ARG A 299 -12.74 -29.77 -16.24
CA ARG A 299 -11.91 -30.34 -17.33
C ARG A 299 -12.70 -30.83 -18.56
N ASN A 300 -14.03 -30.87 -18.49
CA ASN A 300 -14.95 -31.29 -19.55
C ASN A 300 -15.88 -30.17 -20.08
N MET A 301 -15.75 -28.91 -19.62
CA MET A 301 -16.60 -27.81 -20.08
C MET A 301 -15.89 -26.99 -21.15
N ARG A 302 -16.45 -26.96 -22.37
CA ARG A 302 -16.03 -26.05 -23.45
C ARG A 302 -16.59 -24.66 -23.17
N PHE A 303 -15.73 -23.68 -22.92
CA PHE A 303 -16.12 -22.27 -22.89
C PHE A 303 -15.99 -21.68 -24.30
N GLY A 304 -17.12 -21.47 -24.97
CA GLY A 304 -17.22 -20.55 -26.11
C GLY A 304 -17.94 -19.29 -25.62
N PHE A 305 -17.22 -18.18 -25.51
CA PHE A 305 -17.85 -16.86 -25.38
C PHE A 305 -18.00 -16.29 -26.79
N GLU A 306 -19.03 -16.74 -27.50
CA GLU A 306 -19.64 -15.95 -28.57
C GLU A 306 -20.88 -15.31 -27.94
N GLU A 307 -20.85 -13.99 -27.70
CA GLU A 307 -22.09 -13.23 -27.56
C GLU A 307 -22.78 -13.18 -28.94
N ASN A 308 -23.41 -14.29 -29.33
CA ASN A 308 -24.51 -14.28 -30.29
C ASN A 308 -25.80 -14.16 -29.47
N GLU A 309 -26.49 -13.03 -29.60
CA GLU A 309 -27.76 -12.72 -28.90
C GLU A 309 -28.91 -13.69 -29.23
N GLU A 310 -28.71 -14.73 -30.05
CA GLU A 310 -29.75 -15.67 -30.50
C GLU A 310 -29.69 -17.09 -29.89
N GLU A 311 -28.74 -17.41 -29.00
CA GLU A 311 -28.68 -18.72 -28.30
C GLU A 311 -28.77 -18.60 -26.77
N ASN A 312 -29.78 -17.86 -26.28
CA ASN A 312 -30.01 -17.69 -24.83
C ASN A 312 -30.81 -18.81 -24.16
N ASP A 313 -31.04 -19.95 -24.83
CA ASP A 313 -32.03 -20.94 -24.38
C ASP A 313 -31.47 -22.33 -24.01
N ASP A 314 -30.15 -22.48 -23.83
CA ASP A 314 -29.56 -23.79 -23.45
C ASP A 314 -28.50 -23.71 -22.33
N LYS A 315 -28.75 -22.91 -21.29
CA LYS A 315 -28.00 -23.03 -20.03
C LYS A 315 -28.65 -24.10 -19.15
N ASN A 316 -28.03 -25.29 -19.10
CA ASN A 316 -28.37 -26.30 -18.11
C ASN A 316 -28.12 -25.73 -16.68
N PRO A 317 -29.14 -25.56 -15.82
CA PRO A 317 -29.04 -24.82 -14.55
C PRO A 317 -28.13 -25.48 -13.49
N ASP A 318 -27.84 -26.78 -13.60
CA ASP A 318 -27.13 -27.55 -12.58
C ASP A 318 -25.66 -27.13 -12.35
N TRP A 319 -25.00 -26.48 -13.32
CA TRP A 319 -23.61 -26.03 -13.18
C TRP A 319 -23.45 -24.55 -12.82
N ALA A 320 -24.45 -23.71 -13.11
CA ALA A 320 -24.49 -22.33 -12.61
C ALA A 320 -24.61 -22.34 -11.07
N ASP A 321 -25.47 -23.21 -10.54
CA ASP A 321 -25.60 -23.45 -9.10
C ASP A 321 -24.31 -24.01 -8.48
N ALA A 322 -23.59 -24.89 -9.19
CA ALA A 322 -22.30 -25.42 -8.72
C ALA A 322 -21.20 -24.34 -8.71
N PHE A 323 -21.20 -23.42 -9.68
CA PHE A 323 -20.24 -22.31 -9.76
C PHE A 323 -20.47 -21.30 -8.62
N GLU A 324 -21.73 -20.92 -8.35
CA GLU A 324 -22.10 -20.04 -7.24
C GLU A 324 -21.87 -20.69 -5.85
N GLN A 325 -22.14 -21.99 -5.70
CA GLN A 325 -21.93 -22.70 -4.43
C GLN A 325 -20.44 -22.95 -4.10
N SER A 326 -19.55 -22.93 -5.11
CA SER A 326 -18.12 -23.24 -4.93
C SER A 326 -17.26 -22.08 -4.40
N GLY A 327 -17.79 -20.86 -4.36
CA GLY A 327 -17.05 -19.63 -4.02
C GLY A 327 -16.01 -19.19 -5.07
N LEU A 328 -15.87 -19.95 -6.17
CA LEU A 328 -14.89 -19.69 -7.23
C LEU A 328 -15.16 -18.37 -7.96
N GLY A 329 -16.42 -18.07 -8.26
CA GLY A 329 -16.81 -16.83 -8.95
C GLY A 329 -16.43 -15.58 -8.16
N ASP A 330 -16.59 -15.62 -6.84
CA ASP A 330 -16.20 -14.52 -5.95
C ASP A 330 -14.68 -14.32 -5.91
N LYS A 331 -13.91 -15.42 -5.87
CA LYS A 331 -12.44 -15.37 -5.87
C LYS A 331 -11.86 -14.87 -7.19
N LEU A 332 -12.44 -15.27 -8.32
CA LEU A 332 -12.09 -14.74 -9.65
C LEU A 332 -12.41 -13.24 -9.76
N ARG A 333 -13.59 -12.82 -9.28
CA ARG A 333 -13.96 -11.40 -9.25
C ARG A 333 -13.00 -10.61 -8.36
N GLU A 334 -12.67 -11.13 -7.18
CA GLU A 334 -11.71 -10.52 -6.25
C GLU A 334 -10.32 -10.37 -6.86
N MET A 335 -9.81 -11.39 -7.56
CA MET A 335 -8.55 -11.31 -8.29
C MET A 335 -8.60 -10.25 -9.40
N ASN A 336 -9.68 -10.22 -10.19
CA ASN A 336 -9.85 -9.22 -11.26
C ASN A 336 -9.97 -7.80 -10.71
N GLU A 337 -10.68 -7.60 -9.60
CA GLU A 337 -10.75 -6.29 -8.92
C GLU A 337 -9.37 -5.82 -8.47
N LEU A 338 -8.54 -6.70 -7.89
CA LEU A 338 -7.16 -6.38 -7.53
C LEU A 338 -6.33 -6.00 -8.77
N GLN A 339 -6.45 -6.74 -9.86
CA GLN A 339 -5.74 -6.41 -11.10
C GLN A 339 -6.19 -5.08 -11.71
N LEU A 340 -7.50 -4.80 -11.70
CA LEU A 340 -8.07 -3.53 -12.17
C LEU A 340 -7.65 -2.35 -11.28
N GLU A 341 -7.49 -2.57 -9.97
CA GLU A 341 -6.89 -1.58 -9.06
C GLU A 341 -5.42 -1.30 -9.39
N GLY A 342 -4.76 -2.19 -10.15
CA GLY A 342 -3.33 -2.13 -10.44
C GLY A 342 -2.46 -2.83 -9.40
N ALA A 343 -3.04 -3.65 -8.52
CA ALA A 343 -2.32 -4.45 -7.55
C ALA A 343 -1.43 -5.50 -8.24
N ASP A 344 -0.26 -5.75 -7.64
CA ASP A 344 0.64 -6.79 -8.12
C ASP A 344 0.23 -8.17 -7.59
N VAL A 345 -0.48 -8.93 -8.41
CA VAL A 345 -0.90 -10.31 -8.10
C VAL A 345 0.09 -11.37 -8.56
N TYR A 346 1.18 -10.98 -9.23
CA TYR A 346 2.14 -11.90 -9.86
C TYR A 346 3.52 -11.95 -9.16
N MET A 347 3.73 -11.11 -8.14
CA MET A 347 5.01 -10.98 -7.43
C MET A 347 5.64 -12.33 -7.05
N SER A 348 4.90 -13.23 -6.38
CA SER A 348 5.46 -14.53 -5.96
C SER A 348 5.75 -15.50 -7.10
N THR A 349 4.92 -15.50 -8.14
CA THR A 349 5.08 -16.36 -9.31
C THR A 349 6.46 -16.17 -9.94
N PHE A 350 6.94 -14.93 -9.99
CA PHE A 350 8.21 -14.58 -10.63
C PHE A 350 9.37 -14.36 -9.65
N ALA A 351 9.12 -14.40 -8.34
CA ALA A 351 10.14 -14.10 -7.33
C ALA A 351 11.31 -15.10 -7.38
N ALA A 352 11.01 -16.41 -7.49
CA ALA A 352 12.03 -17.46 -7.57
C ALA A 352 12.90 -17.37 -8.85
N LEU A 353 12.35 -16.76 -9.91
CA LEU A 353 13.00 -16.65 -11.21
C LEU A 353 14.03 -15.51 -11.27
N LYS A 354 14.13 -14.68 -10.23
CA LYS A 354 15.12 -13.59 -10.13
C LYS A 354 16.54 -14.07 -9.76
N SER A 355 16.78 -15.39 -9.75
CA SER A 355 18.09 -16.00 -9.51
C SER A 355 19.00 -16.04 -10.76
N TYR A 356 18.46 -15.72 -11.94
CA TYR A 356 19.20 -15.76 -13.20
C TYR A 356 20.37 -14.75 -13.22
N PRO A 357 21.56 -15.09 -13.77
CA PRO A 357 22.75 -14.23 -13.74
C PRO A 357 22.55 -12.81 -14.26
N PHE A 358 21.62 -12.60 -15.20
CA PHE A 358 21.20 -11.28 -15.68
C PHE A 358 20.90 -10.30 -14.55
N PHE A 359 20.26 -10.74 -13.46
CA PHE A 359 19.86 -9.91 -12.33
C PHE A 359 20.97 -9.68 -11.29
N ARG A 360 22.19 -10.17 -11.52
CA ARG A 360 23.36 -9.83 -10.68
C ARG A 360 23.83 -8.40 -10.94
N GLU A 361 23.55 -7.89 -12.13
CA GLU A 361 23.88 -6.55 -12.57
C GLU A 361 22.72 -5.58 -12.24
N VAL A 362 23.02 -4.45 -11.61
CA VAL A 362 22.00 -3.54 -11.05
C VAL A 362 21.16 -2.89 -12.17
N GLN A 363 21.81 -2.44 -13.24
CA GLN A 363 21.16 -1.75 -14.37
C GLN A 363 20.08 -2.62 -15.05
N ASN A 364 20.26 -3.94 -15.04
CA ASN A 364 19.36 -4.88 -15.71
C ASN A 364 17.97 -4.97 -15.05
N TRP A 365 17.85 -4.56 -13.79
CA TRP A 365 16.54 -4.46 -13.11
C TRP A 365 15.68 -3.30 -13.64
N PHE A 366 16.31 -2.31 -14.28
CA PHE A 366 15.66 -1.08 -14.70
C PHE A 366 15.55 -0.96 -16.23
N TYR A 367 16.21 -1.81 -17.00
CA TYR A 367 16.11 -1.76 -18.45
C TYR A 367 14.73 -2.29 -18.92
N PRO A 368 13.97 -1.53 -19.73
CA PRO A 368 12.72 -2.04 -20.31
C PRO A 368 12.95 -3.35 -21.10
N PHE A 369 11.94 -4.21 -21.17
CA PHE A 369 12.06 -5.46 -21.90
C PHE A 369 12.33 -5.20 -23.39
N SER A 370 13.41 -5.77 -23.92
CA SER A 370 13.82 -5.60 -25.31
C SER A 370 14.13 -6.94 -25.95
N LYS A 371 13.55 -7.17 -27.14
CA LYS A 371 13.91 -8.31 -28.00
C LYS A 371 15.31 -8.20 -28.59
N GLN A 372 15.92 -7.01 -28.52
CA GLN A 372 17.28 -6.75 -29.00
C GLN A 372 18.33 -6.99 -27.91
N GLN A 373 17.95 -7.32 -26.67
CA GLN A 373 18.92 -7.70 -25.64
C GLN A 373 19.69 -8.96 -26.08
N SER A 374 21.00 -9.03 -25.81
CA SER A 374 21.91 -10.01 -26.40
C SER A 374 21.52 -11.47 -26.09
N ASP A 375 21.16 -11.80 -24.85
CA ASP A 375 20.71 -13.15 -24.48
C ASP A 375 19.34 -13.48 -25.10
N VAL A 376 18.45 -12.50 -25.18
CA VAL A 376 17.11 -12.65 -25.77
C VAL A 376 17.20 -12.94 -27.27
N ILE A 377 17.91 -12.10 -28.03
CA ILE A 377 17.99 -12.22 -29.48
C ILE A 377 18.74 -13.50 -29.91
N LYS A 378 19.78 -13.90 -29.16
CA LYS A 378 20.50 -15.16 -29.39
C LYS A 378 19.58 -16.37 -29.25
N GLN A 379 18.79 -16.42 -28.17
CA GLN A 379 17.83 -17.50 -27.97
C GLN A 379 16.74 -17.51 -29.05
N LEU A 380 16.23 -16.34 -29.47
CA LEU A 380 15.24 -16.24 -30.55
C LEU A 380 15.77 -16.74 -31.90
N LYS A 381 17.06 -16.53 -32.20
CA LYS A 381 17.68 -16.97 -33.46
C LYS A 381 17.92 -18.48 -33.52
N GLN A 382 18.27 -19.11 -32.41
CA GLN A 382 18.65 -20.54 -32.35
C GLN A 382 17.51 -21.50 -32.70
N GLU A 383 16.25 -21.12 -32.46
CA GLU A 383 15.09 -22.03 -32.62
C GLU A 383 14.35 -21.87 -33.96
N GLY A 384 14.76 -20.95 -34.83
CA GLY A 384 14.02 -20.62 -36.05
C GLY A 384 12.67 -19.95 -35.75
N ASN A 385 11.97 -19.52 -36.80
CA ASN A 385 10.76 -18.66 -36.74
C ASN A 385 9.49 -19.34 -36.18
N GLU A 386 9.59 -20.30 -35.25
CA GLU A 386 8.44 -20.83 -34.52
C GLU A 386 7.95 -19.76 -33.52
N LYS A 387 6.99 -18.94 -33.96
CA LYS A 387 6.37 -17.91 -33.14
C LYS A 387 5.44 -18.54 -32.09
N ASN A 388 5.89 -18.58 -30.84
CA ASN A 388 5.00 -18.78 -29.70
C ASN A 388 4.18 -17.51 -29.47
N THR A 389 3.04 -17.41 -30.16
CA THR A 389 2.13 -16.25 -30.14
C THR A 389 1.72 -15.83 -28.73
N LEU A 390 1.50 -16.78 -27.82
CA LEU A 390 1.13 -16.48 -26.44
C LEU A 390 2.26 -15.82 -25.64
N LEU A 391 3.49 -16.35 -25.74
CA LEU A 391 4.65 -15.75 -25.06
C LEU A 391 4.91 -14.35 -25.60
N ASP A 392 4.78 -14.14 -26.91
CA ASP A 392 4.90 -12.81 -27.52
C ASP A 392 3.85 -11.83 -26.98
N LEU A 393 2.59 -12.27 -26.81
CA LEU A 393 1.53 -11.44 -26.21
C LEU A 393 1.86 -11.05 -24.76
N ILE A 394 2.35 -12.00 -23.95
CA ILE A 394 2.74 -11.73 -22.55
C ILE A 394 3.87 -10.71 -22.48
N LEU A 395 4.93 -10.89 -23.28
CA LEU A 395 6.08 -10.00 -23.31
C LEU A 395 5.73 -8.60 -23.83
N GLN A 396 4.74 -8.50 -24.71
CA GLN A 396 4.22 -7.23 -25.19
C GLN A 396 3.25 -6.57 -24.21
N SER A 397 2.66 -7.28 -23.26
CA SER A 397 1.66 -6.71 -22.34
C SER A 397 2.25 -5.76 -21.30
N GLY A 398 1.44 -4.80 -20.83
CA GLY A 398 1.80 -3.85 -19.78
C GLY A 398 1.57 -4.35 -18.34
N PHE A 399 0.96 -5.53 -18.17
CA PHE A 399 0.62 -6.08 -16.85
C PHE A 399 1.83 -6.62 -16.08
N PHE A 400 2.81 -7.17 -16.80
CA PHE A 400 4.02 -7.71 -16.19
C PHE A 400 5.10 -6.65 -16.11
N SER A 401 5.84 -6.63 -15.00
CA SER A 401 7.06 -5.84 -14.86
C SER A 401 8.10 -6.26 -15.92
N ASN A 402 9.03 -5.37 -16.27
CA ASN A 402 10.08 -5.70 -17.23
C ASN A 402 11.00 -6.80 -16.72
N SER A 403 11.32 -6.77 -15.43
CA SER A 403 12.13 -7.83 -14.80
C SER A 403 11.41 -9.19 -14.79
N ASP A 404 10.09 -9.24 -14.69
CA ASP A 404 9.33 -10.50 -14.85
C ASP A 404 9.34 -10.99 -16.29
N LYS A 405 9.23 -10.09 -17.28
CA LYS A 405 9.31 -10.46 -18.70
C LYS A 405 10.64 -11.12 -19.05
N TYR A 406 11.76 -10.55 -18.60
CA TYR A 406 13.08 -11.18 -18.76
C TYR A 406 13.15 -12.54 -18.05
N SER A 407 12.68 -12.61 -16.80
CA SER A 407 12.69 -13.85 -16.01
C SER A 407 11.88 -14.96 -16.67
N LEU A 408 10.67 -14.63 -17.12
CA LEU A 408 9.77 -15.53 -17.82
C LEU A 408 10.44 -16.02 -19.10
N PHE A 409 10.93 -15.09 -19.93
CA PHE A 409 11.57 -15.42 -21.20
C PHE A 409 12.71 -16.42 -21.02
N PHE A 410 13.67 -16.11 -20.12
CA PHE A 410 14.81 -17.01 -19.88
C PHE A 410 14.38 -18.36 -19.30
N THR A 411 13.34 -18.38 -18.46
CA THR A 411 12.84 -19.63 -17.86
C THR A 411 12.16 -20.51 -18.90
N ILE A 412 11.21 -19.98 -19.68
CA ILE A 412 10.48 -20.76 -20.69
C ILE A 412 11.49 -21.39 -21.66
N ARG A 413 12.45 -20.59 -22.15
CA ARG A 413 13.40 -21.04 -23.18
C ARG A 413 14.40 -22.09 -22.68
N GLN A 414 14.53 -22.30 -21.36
CA GLN A 414 15.33 -23.40 -20.79
C GLN A 414 14.54 -24.70 -20.62
N LEU A 415 13.21 -24.67 -20.69
CA LEU A 415 12.37 -25.86 -20.54
C LEU A 415 12.31 -26.65 -21.85
N PRO A 416 12.19 -28.00 -21.80
CA PRO A 416 11.86 -28.81 -22.97
C PRO A 416 10.53 -28.35 -23.62
N LYS A 417 10.43 -28.41 -24.96
CA LYS A 417 9.25 -27.92 -25.72
C LYS A 417 7.91 -28.46 -25.18
N ALA A 418 7.83 -29.74 -24.83
CA ALA A 418 6.62 -30.32 -24.22
C ALA A 418 6.21 -29.67 -22.88
N GLN A 419 7.18 -29.24 -22.07
CA GLN A 419 6.93 -28.51 -20.82
C GLN A 419 6.62 -27.04 -21.09
N GLN A 420 7.22 -26.43 -22.12
CA GLN A 420 6.85 -25.09 -22.57
C GLN A 420 5.39 -25.05 -23.00
N ASP A 421 4.97 -25.97 -23.88
CA ASP A 421 3.61 -26.09 -24.37
C ASP A 421 2.62 -26.34 -23.22
N MET A 422 2.99 -27.22 -22.28
CA MET A 422 2.19 -27.48 -21.08
C MET A 422 2.04 -26.22 -20.21
N MET A 423 3.14 -25.52 -19.91
CA MET A 423 3.11 -24.33 -19.06
C MET A 423 2.35 -23.17 -19.72
N LEU A 424 2.54 -22.97 -21.02
CA LEU A 424 1.81 -21.97 -21.81
C LEU A 424 0.32 -22.31 -21.93
N SER A 425 -0.04 -23.59 -22.09
CA SER A 425 -1.45 -24.01 -22.09
C SER A 425 -2.13 -23.84 -20.74
N GLN A 426 -1.39 -23.99 -19.62
CA GLN A 426 -1.91 -23.70 -18.27
C GLN A 426 -2.10 -22.20 -18.02
N LEU A 427 -1.31 -21.35 -18.69
CA LEU A 427 -1.47 -19.90 -18.64
C LEU A 427 -2.64 -19.40 -19.52
N GLY A 428 -3.23 -20.24 -20.37
CA GLY A 428 -4.04 -19.78 -21.50
C GLY A 428 -5.34 -20.53 -21.79
N GLU A 429 -6.40 -20.16 -21.06
CA GLU A 429 -7.75 -19.99 -21.61
C GLU A 429 -8.38 -18.67 -21.09
N GLN A 430 -8.35 -18.38 -19.79
CA GLN A 430 -8.96 -17.17 -19.22
C GLN A 430 -8.19 -15.86 -19.50
N GLN A 431 -6.87 -15.82 -19.29
CA GLN A 431 -6.07 -14.61 -19.57
C GLN A 431 -5.91 -14.36 -21.07
N VAL A 432 -5.93 -15.43 -21.86
CA VAL A 432 -5.87 -15.37 -23.32
C VAL A 432 -7.19 -14.86 -23.89
N ALA A 433 -8.34 -15.23 -23.33
CA ALA A 433 -9.64 -14.68 -23.73
C ALA A 433 -9.66 -13.14 -23.62
N GLU A 434 -9.27 -12.56 -22.48
CA GLU A 434 -9.17 -11.10 -22.28
C GLU A 434 -8.12 -10.42 -23.17
N LEU A 435 -6.98 -11.09 -23.42
CA LEU A 435 -5.93 -10.59 -24.32
C LEU A 435 -6.33 -10.72 -25.80
N SER A 436 -7.19 -11.69 -26.13
CA SER A 436 -7.65 -12.03 -27.48
C SER A 436 -8.91 -11.27 -27.92
N GLU A 437 -9.80 -10.87 -27.00
CA GLU A 437 -10.88 -9.90 -27.28
C GLU A 437 -10.31 -8.54 -27.73
N LYS A 438 -9.05 -8.26 -27.38
CA LYS A 438 -8.28 -7.08 -27.80
C LYS A 438 -7.25 -7.40 -28.90
N SER A 439 -7.46 -8.43 -29.72
CA SER A 439 -6.53 -8.97 -30.74
C SER A 439 -6.20 -8.05 -31.93
N ASN A 440 -6.33 -6.72 -31.78
CA ASN A 440 -5.63 -5.76 -32.63
C ASN A 440 -4.37 -5.29 -31.91
N ALA A 441 -3.19 -5.56 -32.50
CA ALA A 441 -1.90 -5.12 -31.99
C ALA A 441 -1.84 -3.61 -31.68
N GLU A 442 -2.61 -2.81 -32.44
CA GLU A 442 -2.74 -1.36 -32.23
C GLU A 442 -3.48 -1.01 -30.92
N THR A 443 -4.52 -1.77 -30.57
CA THR A 443 -5.29 -1.59 -29.31
C THR A 443 -4.45 -1.94 -28.10
N MET A 444 -3.68 -3.03 -28.17
CA MET A 444 -2.74 -3.44 -27.12
C MET A 444 -1.62 -2.42 -26.94
N LYS A 445 -1.02 -1.94 -28.05
CA LYS A 445 -0.01 -0.88 -27.99
C LYS A 445 -0.54 0.37 -27.30
N LYS A 446 -1.74 0.85 -27.69
CA LYS A 446 -2.41 2.00 -27.05
C LYS A 446 -2.70 1.78 -25.57
N PHE A 447 -2.98 0.55 -25.13
CA PHE A 447 -3.19 0.24 -23.72
C PHE A 447 -1.87 0.26 -22.92
N ASN A 448 -0.81 -0.29 -23.50
CA ASN A 448 0.51 -0.35 -22.87
C ASN A 448 1.15 1.02 -22.73
N GLU A 449 0.91 1.91 -23.69
CA GLU A 449 1.38 3.30 -23.71
C GLU A 449 0.48 4.25 -22.90
N ARG A 450 -0.46 3.73 -22.09
CA ARG A 450 -1.21 4.58 -21.15
C ARG A 450 -0.31 5.01 -20.00
N PRO A 451 -0.39 6.28 -19.54
CA PRO A 451 0.39 6.78 -18.43
C PRO A 451 0.36 5.88 -17.18
N GLY A 452 -0.84 5.41 -16.82
CA GLY A 452 -1.03 4.53 -15.67
C GLY A 452 -0.44 3.14 -15.80
N THR A 453 -0.43 2.56 -16.99
CA THR A 453 0.19 1.25 -17.22
C THR A 453 1.70 1.35 -17.07
N VAL A 454 2.31 2.36 -17.69
CA VAL A 454 3.76 2.58 -17.65
C VAL A 454 4.24 2.89 -16.22
N SER A 455 3.57 3.82 -15.53
CA SER A 455 3.97 4.18 -14.16
C SER A 455 3.84 2.98 -13.21
N ASN A 456 2.79 2.17 -13.36
CA ASN A 456 2.61 0.97 -12.54
C ASN A 456 3.67 -0.10 -12.84
N GLN A 457 3.97 -0.34 -14.12
CA GLN A 457 5.00 -1.30 -14.52
C GLN A 457 6.38 -0.90 -13.97
N TYR A 458 6.72 0.39 -14.01
CA TYR A 458 7.99 0.87 -13.45
C TYR A 458 8.03 0.81 -11.91
N LEU A 459 6.93 1.15 -11.23
CA LEU A 459 6.80 0.96 -9.78
C LEU A 459 6.97 -0.52 -9.39
N HIS A 460 6.41 -1.44 -10.18
CA HIS A 460 6.58 -2.87 -10.02
C HIS A 460 8.03 -3.33 -10.21
N ASP A 461 8.76 -2.79 -11.21
CA ASP A 461 10.19 -3.05 -11.39
C ASP A 461 11.01 -2.56 -10.18
N LEU A 462 10.74 -1.34 -9.71
CA LEU A 462 11.38 -0.76 -8.51
C LEU A 462 11.08 -1.59 -7.26
N TYR A 463 9.82 -2.00 -7.08
CA TYR A 463 9.41 -2.86 -5.98
C TYR A 463 10.18 -4.19 -5.99
N ARG A 464 10.27 -4.85 -7.14
CA ARG A 464 11.04 -6.10 -7.30
C ARG A 464 12.50 -5.90 -6.98
N PHE A 465 13.10 -4.80 -7.41
CA PHE A 465 14.48 -4.47 -7.07
C PHE A 465 14.67 -4.34 -5.55
N PHE A 466 13.84 -3.56 -4.85
CA PHE A 466 13.98 -3.36 -3.40
C PHE A 466 13.60 -4.58 -2.56
N LYS A 467 12.76 -5.50 -3.08
CA LYS A 467 12.34 -6.70 -2.33
C LYS A 467 13.14 -7.96 -2.66
N LEU A 468 13.62 -8.11 -3.90
CA LEU A 468 14.16 -9.38 -4.40
C LEU A 468 15.63 -9.31 -4.82
N SER A 469 16.19 -8.13 -5.05
CA SER A 469 17.60 -8.06 -5.44
C SER A 469 18.51 -8.67 -4.38
N VAL A 470 19.62 -9.27 -4.83
CA VAL A 470 20.60 -9.92 -3.95
C VAL A 470 21.18 -8.92 -2.94
N ARG A 471 21.34 -7.67 -3.36
CA ARG A 471 21.89 -6.55 -2.57
C ARG A 471 20.83 -5.64 -1.96
N ARG A 472 19.55 -6.04 -1.91
CA ARG A 472 18.42 -5.20 -1.45
C ARG A 472 18.63 -4.47 -0.12
N HIS A 473 19.36 -5.07 0.81
CA HIS A 473 19.63 -4.50 2.14
C HIS A 473 20.61 -3.32 2.11
N GLU A 474 21.32 -3.11 0.99
CA GLU A 474 22.22 -1.99 0.79
C GLU A 474 21.48 -0.70 0.39
N PHE A 475 20.25 -0.82 -0.12
CA PHE A 475 19.43 0.26 -0.66
C PHE A 475 18.33 0.72 0.28
N ARG A 476 17.93 1.98 0.18
CA ARG A 476 16.75 2.52 0.87
C ARG A 476 15.46 2.02 0.22
N ASP A 477 14.74 1.15 0.91
CA ASP A 477 13.43 0.66 0.48
C ASP A 477 12.32 1.64 0.89
N ILE A 478 11.93 2.51 -0.05
CA ILE A 478 10.91 3.55 0.18
C ILE A 478 9.53 2.98 0.49
N PHE A 479 9.23 1.74 0.07
CA PHE A 479 7.92 1.13 0.26
C PHE A 479 7.68 0.67 1.71
N LYS A 480 8.71 0.73 2.57
CA LYS A 480 8.60 0.51 4.02
C LYS A 480 8.27 1.77 4.81
N GLU A 481 8.30 2.94 4.19
CA GLU A 481 8.06 4.22 4.86
C GLU A 481 6.58 4.60 4.87
N LYS A 482 6.16 5.50 5.78
CA LYS A 482 4.84 6.12 5.70
C LYS A 482 4.80 6.99 4.44
N LEU A 483 3.83 6.74 3.55
CA LEU A 483 3.62 7.52 2.33
C LEU A 483 2.50 8.52 2.56
N ASP A 484 2.87 9.78 2.80
CA ASP A 484 1.97 10.90 3.08
C ASP A 484 2.22 12.05 2.08
N LEU A 485 2.18 11.73 0.78
CA LEU A 485 2.63 12.66 -0.28
C LEU A 485 1.87 14.01 -0.28
N HIS A 486 0.62 14.02 0.20
CA HIS A 486 -0.20 15.22 0.35
C HIS A 486 0.33 16.20 1.41
N HIS A 487 1.21 15.76 2.33
CA HIS A 487 1.90 16.61 3.29
C HIS A 487 3.20 17.23 2.75
N ILE A 488 3.64 16.83 1.55
CA ILE A 488 4.87 17.36 0.97
C ILE A 488 4.60 18.81 0.54
N PRO A 489 5.32 19.81 1.08
CA PRO A 489 5.02 21.22 0.78
C PRO A 489 5.08 21.57 -0.70
N ALA A 490 5.98 20.92 -1.45
CA ALA A 490 6.10 21.11 -2.89
C ALA A 490 4.91 20.59 -3.70
N LEU A 491 4.11 19.68 -3.14
CA LEU A 491 2.93 19.08 -3.80
C LEU A 491 1.62 19.57 -3.19
N ASN A 492 1.64 20.55 -2.29
CA ASN A 492 0.45 21.00 -1.58
C ASN A 492 -0.67 21.45 -2.53
N ASN A 493 -0.35 22.28 -3.53
CA ASN A 493 -1.33 22.74 -4.53
C ASN A 493 -1.85 21.61 -5.43
N VAL A 494 -1.07 20.53 -5.56
CA VAL A 494 -1.36 19.40 -6.45
C VAL A 494 -2.23 18.36 -5.75
N LEU A 495 -1.89 17.98 -4.51
CA LEU A 495 -2.47 16.82 -3.82
C LEU A 495 -3.43 17.18 -2.67
N TYR A 496 -3.34 18.38 -2.09
CA TYR A 496 -4.08 18.75 -0.88
C TYR A 496 -5.47 19.33 -1.22
N ASN A 497 -6.31 18.51 -1.87
CA ASN A 497 -7.67 18.87 -2.27
C ASN A 497 -8.66 17.68 -2.16
N GLU A 498 -9.97 17.98 -2.14
CA GLU A 498 -11.05 17.00 -1.96
C GLU A 498 -10.97 15.81 -2.92
N TYR A 499 -10.72 16.09 -4.20
CA TYR A 499 -10.79 15.11 -5.28
C TYR A 499 -9.72 14.04 -5.17
N ILE A 500 -8.60 14.37 -4.52
CA ILE A 500 -7.45 13.46 -4.33
C ILE A 500 -7.46 12.84 -2.94
N LEU A 501 -7.71 13.63 -1.89
CA LEU A 501 -7.70 13.11 -0.52
C LEU A 501 -8.82 12.09 -0.27
N PHE A 502 -10.01 12.26 -0.88
CA PHE A 502 -11.12 11.33 -0.68
C PHE A 502 -10.81 9.91 -1.20
N PRO A 503 -10.35 9.70 -2.45
CA PRO A 503 -9.90 8.38 -2.89
C PRO A 503 -8.78 7.77 -2.04
N ILE A 504 -7.86 8.59 -1.51
CA ILE A 504 -6.77 8.11 -0.64
C ILE A 504 -7.30 7.65 0.72
N ALA A 505 -8.22 8.40 1.32
CA ALA A 505 -8.89 8.00 2.56
C ALA A 505 -9.72 6.71 2.36
N ASP A 506 -10.45 6.63 1.24
CA ASP A 506 -11.20 5.43 0.84
C ASP A 506 -10.28 4.22 0.63
N PHE A 507 -9.10 4.42 0.04
CA PHE A 507 -8.08 3.39 -0.10
C PHE A 507 -7.67 2.87 1.28
N TYR A 508 -7.31 3.75 2.21
CA TYR A 508 -6.94 3.35 3.56
C TYR A 508 -8.08 2.64 4.29
N LEU A 509 -9.33 3.10 4.10
CA LEU A 509 -10.51 2.46 4.65
C LEU A 509 -10.69 1.03 4.11
N LYS A 510 -10.55 0.83 2.80
CA LYS A 510 -10.68 -0.48 2.13
C LYS A 510 -9.57 -1.45 2.56
N LYS A 511 -8.37 -0.95 2.81
CA LYS A 511 -7.22 -1.75 3.29
C LYS A 511 -7.16 -1.86 4.82
N GLU A 512 -8.22 -1.44 5.52
CA GLU A 512 -8.36 -1.51 6.98
C GLU A 512 -7.27 -0.75 7.77
N ARG A 513 -6.66 0.27 7.14
CA ARG A 513 -5.69 1.18 7.76
C ARG A 513 -6.44 2.32 8.45
N TRP A 514 -7.10 1.99 9.56
CA TRP A 514 -8.08 2.88 10.21
C TRP A 514 -7.48 4.21 10.66
N ASN A 515 -6.27 4.22 11.21
CA ASN A 515 -5.64 5.46 11.69
C ASN A 515 -5.34 6.41 10.53
N GLU A 516 -4.73 5.91 9.45
CA GLU A 516 -4.44 6.70 8.27
C GLU A 516 -5.70 7.19 7.56
N ALA A 517 -6.76 6.37 7.51
CA ALA A 517 -8.05 6.81 6.99
C ALA A 517 -8.65 7.95 7.82
N ILE A 518 -8.59 7.85 9.16
CA ILE A 518 -9.06 8.91 10.07
C ILE A 518 -8.26 10.19 9.87
N GLU A 519 -6.92 10.11 9.85
CA GLU A 519 -6.03 11.28 9.63
C GLU A 519 -6.42 12.03 8.34
N VAL A 520 -6.52 11.32 7.21
CA VAL A 520 -6.83 11.95 5.92
C VAL A 520 -8.26 12.50 5.89
N TYR A 521 -9.25 11.80 6.47
CA TYR A 521 -10.60 12.36 6.56
C TYR A 521 -10.59 13.65 7.41
N GLU A 522 -10.01 13.64 8.61
CA GLU A 522 -9.93 14.84 9.47
C GLU A 522 -9.26 16.04 8.76
N GLU A 523 -8.21 15.80 7.97
CA GLU A 523 -7.58 16.82 7.13
C GLU A 523 -8.53 17.41 6.08
N MET A 524 -9.37 16.58 5.45
CA MET A 524 -10.37 17.07 4.49
C MET A 524 -11.39 18.03 5.13
N GLU A 525 -11.78 17.80 6.40
CA GLU A 525 -12.64 18.74 7.15
C GLU A 525 -11.92 20.09 7.34
N THR A 526 -10.61 20.08 7.59
CA THR A 526 -9.83 21.31 7.83
C THR A 526 -9.74 22.23 6.60
N ILE A 527 -9.69 21.67 5.39
CA ILE A 527 -9.62 22.44 4.14
C ILE A 527 -10.99 22.84 3.57
N GLY A 528 -12.08 22.48 4.25
CA GLY A 528 -13.44 22.77 3.79
C GLY A 528 -13.86 21.98 2.54
N ALA A 529 -13.24 20.82 2.32
CA ALA A 529 -13.44 19.91 1.19
C ALA A 529 -14.64 18.96 1.42
N LEU A 530 -15.84 19.53 1.61
CA LEU A 530 -17.06 18.77 1.87
C LEU A 530 -18.17 19.02 0.83
N LYS A 531 -17.84 19.55 -0.35
CA LYS A 531 -18.86 20.03 -1.30
C LYS A 531 -19.47 18.85 -2.09
N GLY A 532 -20.66 18.42 -1.66
CA GLY A 532 -21.49 17.47 -2.40
C GLY A 532 -21.45 16.02 -1.88
N ARG A 533 -20.46 15.67 -1.04
CA ARG A 533 -20.31 14.33 -0.43
C ARG A 533 -20.30 14.33 1.11
N GLY A 534 -20.67 15.44 1.76
CA GLY A 534 -20.54 15.57 3.22
C GLY A 534 -21.14 14.42 4.04
N ALA A 535 -22.33 13.91 3.66
CA ALA A 535 -22.95 12.80 4.38
C ALA A 535 -22.15 11.49 4.23
N GLU A 536 -21.66 11.17 3.03
CA GLU A 536 -20.84 9.99 2.75
C GLU A 536 -19.48 10.07 3.46
N TYR A 537 -18.85 11.25 3.42
CA TYR A 537 -17.62 11.54 4.15
C TYR A 537 -17.77 11.22 5.65
N TYR A 538 -18.77 11.81 6.30
CA TYR A 538 -18.98 11.60 7.74
C TYR A 538 -19.36 10.16 8.08
N GLN A 539 -20.06 9.46 7.18
CA GLN A 539 -20.33 8.03 7.31
C GLN A 539 -19.04 7.20 7.30
N LYS A 540 -18.11 7.49 6.38
CA LYS A 540 -16.84 6.77 6.27
C LYS A 540 -15.89 7.11 7.42
N LEU A 541 -15.78 8.38 7.82
CA LEU A 541 -15.04 8.79 9.01
C LEU A 541 -15.59 8.12 10.27
N GLY A 542 -16.91 8.15 10.47
CA GLY A 542 -17.58 7.48 11.59
C GLY A 542 -17.30 5.97 11.61
N TYR A 543 -17.27 5.33 10.43
CA TYR A 543 -16.95 3.91 10.31
C TYR A 543 -15.49 3.60 10.67
N ALA A 544 -14.55 4.41 10.18
CA ALA A 544 -13.14 4.27 10.54
C ALA A 544 -12.94 4.43 12.06
N LEU A 545 -13.54 5.46 12.67
CA LEU A 545 -13.51 5.72 14.11
C LEU A 545 -14.15 4.56 14.91
N GLN A 546 -15.28 4.03 14.45
CA GLN A 546 -15.95 2.88 15.07
C GLN A 546 -15.03 1.64 15.05
N LYS A 547 -14.40 1.34 13.92
CA LYS A 547 -13.47 0.20 13.79
C LYS A 547 -12.22 0.38 14.65
N ASN A 548 -11.78 1.62 14.82
CA ASN A 548 -10.72 1.99 15.75
C ASN A 548 -11.18 2.11 17.22
N LYS A 549 -12.41 1.70 17.54
CA LYS A 549 -13.03 1.72 18.89
C LYS A 549 -13.18 3.11 19.53
N LYS A 550 -13.06 4.18 18.74
CA LYS A 550 -13.30 5.57 19.15
C LYS A 550 -14.79 5.90 19.07
N TYR A 551 -15.61 5.24 19.89
CA TYR A 551 -17.07 5.27 19.74
C TYR A 551 -17.69 6.67 19.92
N ALA A 552 -17.15 7.50 20.81
CA ALA A 552 -17.65 8.86 21.03
C ALA A 552 -17.43 9.76 19.80
N GLU A 553 -16.22 9.74 19.23
CA GLU A 553 -15.89 10.45 17.98
C GLU A 553 -16.71 9.90 16.80
N ALA A 554 -16.89 8.57 16.73
CA ALA A 554 -17.72 7.94 15.70
C ALA A 554 -19.19 8.41 15.76
N ILE A 555 -19.74 8.54 16.98
CA ILE A 555 -21.10 9.07 17.17
C ILE A 555 -21.20 10.50 16.63
N ASP A 556 -20.24 11.38 16.94
CA ASP A 556 -20.23 12.76 16.44
C ASP A 556 -20.23 12.80 14.90
N ALA A 557 -19.33 12.04 14.27
CA ALA A 557 -19.28 11.93 12.81
C ALA A 557 -20.62 11.42 12.24
N TYR A 558 -21.17 10.34 12.78
CA TYR A 558 -22.45 9.82 12.29
C TYR A 558 -23.64 10.74 12.53
N LEU A 559 -23.64 11.56 13.59
CA LEU A 559 -24.66 12.60 13.82
C LEU A 559 -24.55 13.73 12.80
N LYS A 560 -23.32 14.14 12.43
CA LYS A 560 -23.12 15.08 11.32
C LYS A 560 -23.64 14.49 10.00
N ALA A 561 -23.41 13.20 9.75
CA ALA A 561 -23.99 12.51 8.59
C ALA A 561 -25.53 12.47 8.62
N ASP A 562 -26.13 12.18 9.79
CA ASP A 562 -27.59 12.15 9.99
C ASP A 562 -28.22 13.53 9.76
N THR A 563 -27.53 14.59 10.16
CA THR A 563 -27.97 15.98 9.92
C THR A 563 -28.01 16.31 8.42
N LEU A 564 -27.06 15.80 7.64
CA LEU A 564 -26.97 16.06 6.20
C LEU A 564 -27.90 15.15 5.38
N LYS A 565 -28.06 13.90 5.79
CA LYS A 565 -28.93 12.91 5.14
C LYS A 565 -29.69 12.11 6.22
N PRO A 566 -30.81 12.65 6.72
CA PRO A 566 -31.59 11.98 7.76
C PRO A 566 -32.18 10.67 7.26
N ASP A 567 -32.53 9.80 8.19
CA ASP A 567 -33.22 8.52 7.96
C ASP A 567 -32.46 7.54 7.05
N ASN A 568 -31.14 7.73 6.93
CA ASN A 568 -30.27 6.75 6.31
C ASN A 568 -30.16 5.51 7.22
N ILE A 569 -30.73 4.39 6.79
CA ILE A 569 -30.80 3.14 7.58
C ILE A 569 -29.41 2.60 7.95
N TRP A 570 -28.44 2.70 7.05
CA TRP A 570 -27.06 2.29 7.34
C TRP A 570 -26.47 3.15 8.46
N ASN A 571 -26.58 4.48 8.35
CA ASN A 571 -26.10 5.42 9.37
C ASN A 571 -26.78 5.21 10.73
N ASN A 572 -28.11 5.08 10.73
CA ASN A 572 -28.90 4.81 11.94
C ASN A 572 -28.47 3.50 12.63
N ARG A 573 -28.18 2.46 11.85
CA ARG A 573 -27.67 1.18 12.38
C ARG A 573 -26.32 1.36 13.07
N HIS A 574 -25.42 2.11 12.46
CA HIS A 574 -24.09 2.37 13.00
C HIS A 574 -24.14 3.29 14.24
N LEU A 575 -24.99 4.33 14.25
CA LEU A 575 -25.28 5.12 15.45
C LEU A 575 -25.78 4.25 16.60
N ALA A 576 -26.76 3.38 16.34
CA ALA A 576 -27.29 2.47 17.36
C ALA A 576 -26.21 1.55 17.95
N ILE A 577 -25.35 0.99 17.11
CA ILE A 577 -24.22 0.16 17.53
C ILE A 577 -23.23 0.97 18.38
N CYS A 578 -22.82 2.15 17.94
CA CYS A 578 -21.86 2.98 18.65
C CYS A 578 -22.42 3.46 20.00
N TYR A 579 -23.67 3.90 20.06
CA TYR A 579 -24.32 4.25 21.33
C TYR A 579 -24.38 3.07 22.30
N ARG A 580 -24.70 1.87 21.81
CA ARG A 580 -24.73 0.64 22.63
C ARG A 580 -23.33 0.30 23.15
N LEU A 581 -22.30 0.36 22.30
CA LEU A 581 -20.92 0.10 22.70
C LEU A 581 -20.38 1.17 23.66
N ASN A 582 -20.89 2.40 23.57
CA ASN A 582 -20.64 3.49 24.51
C ASN A 582 -21.59 3.49 25.72
N ARG A 583 -22.35 2.40 25.94
CA ARG A 583 -23.30 2.19 27.05
C ARG A 583 -24.43 3.22 27.18
N ASN A 584 -24.72 3.98 26.12
CA ASN A 584 -25.91 4.83 26.05
C ASN A 584 -27.07 4.04 25.43
N TYR A 585 -27.65 3.15 26.22
CA TYR A 585 -28.70 2.23 25.76
C TYR A 585 -29.99 2.93 25.34
N GLN A 586 -30.29 4.10 25.92
CA GLN A 586 -31.48 4.88 25.56
C GLN A 586 -31.39 5.42 24.12
N ALA A 587 -30.25 6.04 23.77
CA ALA A 587 -30.03 6.51 22.41
C ALA A 587 -29.88 5.35 21.42
N ALA A 588 -29.22 4.25 21.83
CA ALA A 588 -29.13 3.04 21.02
C ALA A 588 -30.53 2.50 20.67
N LEU A 589 -31.41 2.41 21.67
CA LEU A 589 -32.79 1.95 21.49
C LEU A 589 -33.55 2.83 20.50
N SER A 590 -33.46 4.16 20.61
CA SER A 590 -34.16 5.06 19.66
C SER A 590 -33.68 4.86 18.22
N TYR A 591 -32.37 4.70 18.00
CA TYR A 591 -31.85 4.46 16.65
C TYR A 591 -32.13 3.04 16.14
N TYR A 592 -32.09 2.01 16.99
CA TYR A 592 -32.49 0.67 16.59
C TYR A 592 -33.97 0.59 16.21
N LYS A 593 -34.85 1.34 16.87
CA LYS A 593 -36.27 1.44 16.49
C LYS A 593 -36.46 2.06 15.10
N LYS A 594 -35.72 3.13 14.76
CA LYS A 594 -35.70 3.68 13.39
C LYS A 594 -35.26 2.64 12.35
N VAL A 595 -34.28 1.80 12.69
CA VAL A 595 -33.83 0.71 11.78
C VAL A 595 -34.88 -0.41 11.68
N GLU A 596 -35.59 -0.72 12.77
CA GLU A 596 -36.68 -1.70 12.79
C GLU A 596 -37.83 -1.28 11.87
N GLU A 597 -38.18 0.01 11.80
CA GLU A 597 -39.23 0.50 10.90
C GLU A 597 -38.97 0.14 9.43
N ALA A 598 -37.72 0.19 8.98
CA ALA A 598 -37.33 -0.22 7.64
C ALA A 598 -37.07 -1.73 7.48
N THR A 599 -36.70 -2.41 8.58
CA THR A 599 -36.33 -3.83 8.57
C THR A 599 -36.99 -4.60 9.74
N PRO A 600 -38.33 -4.73 9.74
CA PRO A 600 -39.11 -5.16 10.91
C PRO A 600 -38.82 -6.60 11.37
N GLU A 601 -38.28 -7.42 10.47
CA GLU A 601 -37.93 -8.82 10.71
C GLU A 601 -36.41 -9.04 10.84
N SER A 602 -35.60 -7.98 10.91
CA SER A 602 -34.15 -8.13 11.11
C SER A 602 -33.85 -8.67 12.50
N THR A 603 -33.50 -9.95 12.57
CA THR A 603 -33.27 -10.70 13.82
C THR A 603 -32.18 -10.08 14.68
N ASN A 604 -31.10 -9.58 14.05
CA ASN A 604 -30.05 -8.82 14.74
C ASN A 604 -30.56 -7.51 15.37
N VAL A 605 -31.45 -6.77 14.69
CA VAL A 605 -32.01 -5.52 15.22
C VAL A 605 -32.96 -5.82 16.37
N ILE A 606 -33.85 -6.80 16.21
CA ILE A 606 -34.78 -7.28 17.27
C ILE A 606 -34.00 -7.70 18.52
N PHE A 607 -32.94 -8.49 18.36
CA PHE A 607 -32.09 -8.91 19.46
C PHE A 607 -31.46 -7.71 20.20
N HIS A 608 -30.92 -6.74 19.45
CA HIS A 608 -30.29 -5.58 20.06
C HIS A 608 -31.28 -4.62 20.72
N ILE A 609 -32.50 -4.50 20.21
CA ILE A 609 -33.58 -3.77 20.90
C ILE A 609 -33.89 -4.44 22.23
N GLY A 610 -34.13 -5.76 22.23
CA GLY A 610 -34.39 -6.52 23.45
C GLY A 610 -33.24 -6.39 24.47
N SER A 611 -31.99 -6.44 23.99
CA SER A 611 -30.81 -6.23 24.84
C SER A 611 -30.74 -4.80 25.41
N CYS A 612 -31.01 -3.76 24.63
CA CYS A 612 -31.01 -2.39 25.15
C CYS A 612 -32.12 -2.17 26.19
N LEU A 613 -33.32 -2.73 25.95
CA LEU A 613 -34.43 -2.69 26.90
C LEU A 613 -34.07 -3.39 28.22
N ALA A 614 -33.42 -4.55 28.16
CA ALA A 614 -32.96 -5.27 29.36
C ALA A 614 -31.93 -4.45 30.16
N GLU A 615 -30.96 -3.83 29.48
CA GLU A 615 -29.95 -2.95 30.12
C GLU A 615 -30.58 -1.68 30.73
N LEU A 616 -31.69 -1.20 30.19
CA LEU A 616 -32.50 -0.10 30.75
C LEU A 616 -33.44 -0.56 31.88
N GLY A 617 -33.46 -1.86 32.22
CA GLY A 617 -34.34 -2.45 33.23
C GLY A 617 -35.79 -2.66 32.78
N GLN A 618 -36.09 -2.51 31.49
CA GLN A 618 -37.42 -2.70 30.89
C GLN A 618 -37.63 -4.18 30.48
N TYR A 619 -37.55 -5.08 31.47
CA TYR A 619 -37.48 -6.54 31.25
C TYR A 619 -38.71 -7.15 30.58
N GLU A 620 -39.91 -6.64 30.85
CA GLU A 620 -41.14 -7.13 30.19
C GLU A 620 -41.15 -6.82 28.68
N GLU A 621 -40.76 -5.61 28.30
CA GLU A 621 -40.65 -5.23 26.88
C GLU A 621 -39.50 -5.97 26.20
N ALA A 622 -38.37 -6.14 26.89
CA ALA A 622 -37.26 -6.94 26.41
C ALA A 622 -37.67 -8.39 26.12
N ALA A 623 -38.44 -9.01 27.03
CA ALA A 623 -38.95 -10.36 26.85
C ALA A 623 -39.83 -10.47 25.60
N ASN A 624 -40.70 -9.49 25.33
CA ASN A 624 -41.53 -9.46 24.11
C ASN A 624 -40.66 -9.47 22.83
N TYR A 625 -39.57 -8.69 22.82
CA TYR A 625 -38.62 -8.69 21.69
C TYR A 625 -37.91 -10.04 21.54
N PHE A 626 -37.50 -10.67 22.63
CA PHE A 626 -36.90 -12.00 22.55
C PHE A 626 -37.89 -13.09 22.16
N PHE A 627 -39.17 -13.00 22.55
CA PHE A 627 -40.22 -13.89 22.03
C PHE A 627 -40.45 -13.67 20.53
N LYS A 628 -40.47 -12.42 20.06
CA LYS A 628 -40.52 -12.11 18.62
C LYS A 628 -39.35 -12.76 17.88
N LEU A 629 -38.14 -12.69 18.44
CA LEU A 629 -36.95 -13.31 17.87
C LEU A 629 -37.05 -14.84 17.81
N ASP A 630 -37.50 -15.50 18.89
CA ASP A 630 -37.71 -16.96 18.94
C ASP A 630 -38.81 -17.43 17.97
N PHE A 631 -39.82 -16.59 17.71
CA PHE A 631 -40.85 -16.88 16.73
C PHE A 631 -40.32 -16.84 15.28
N ILE A 632 -39.43 -15.91 14.98
CA ILE A 632 -38.84 -15.75 13.64
C ILE A 632 -37.75 -16.80 13.38
N GLU A 633 -36.84 -17.00 14.33
CA GLU A 633 -35.75 -17.96 14.23
C GLU A 633 -36.05 -19.22 15.07
N SER A 634 -36.31 -20.33 14.38
CA SER A 634 -36.47 -21.62 15.05
C SER A 634 -35.21 -21.99 15.85
N ASN A 635 -35.39 -22.38 17.12
CA ASN A 635 -34.31 -22.80 18.03
C ASN A 635 -33.24 -21.72 18.29
N CYS A 636 -33.64 -20.45 18.41
CA CYS A 636 -32.70 -19.37 18.70
C CYS A 636 -32.26 -19.35 20.18
N ILE A 637 -31.13 -20.01 20.49
CA ILE A 637 -30.55 -20.05 21.85
C ILE A 637 -30.31 -18.64 22.40
N LYS A 638 -29.93 -17.67 21.56
CA LYS A 638 -29.74 -16.27 21.98
C LYS A 638 -31.05 -15.64 22.48
N ALA A 639 -32.17 -15.91 21.83
CA ALA A 639 -33.49 -15.48 22.27
C ALA A 639 -33.85 -16.13 23.61
N TRP A 640 -33.64 -17.45 23.74
CA TRP A 640 -33.93 -18.17 24.99
C TRP A 640 -33.15 -17.66 26.18
N ARG A 641 -31.89 -17.27 26.00
CA ARG A 641 -31.08 -16.65 27.07
C ARG A 641 -31.69 -15.33 27.52
N GLY A 642 -32.09 -14.49 26.56
CA GLY A 642 -32.77 -13.23 26.83
C GLY A 642 -34.10 -13.42 27.55
N ILE A 643 -34.93 -14.36 27.09
CA ILE A 643 -36.20 -14.72 27.73
C ILE A 643 -35.96 -15.25 29.15
N GLY A 644 -35.05 -16.21 29.31
CA GLY A 644 -34.75 -16.81 30.61
C GLY A 644 -34.31 -15.78 31.64
N TRP A 645 -33.43 -14.86 31.25
CA TRP A 645 -32.96 -13.79 32.13
C TRP A 645 -34.06 -12.78 32.45
N CYS A 646 -34.81 -12.31 31.45
CA CYS A 646 -35.90 -11.35 31.69
C CYS A 646 -37.00 -11.98 32.56
N SER A 647 -37.36 -13.25 32.33
CA SER A 647 -38.30 -14.00 33.17
C SER A 647 -37.79 -14.15 34.60
N PHE A 648 -36.48 -14.40 34.80
CA PHE A 648 -35.89 -14.48 36.13
C PHE A 648 -36.03 -13.16 36.88
N ILE A 649 -35.63 -12.04 36.27
CA ILE A 649 -35.70 -10.72 36.91
C ILE A 649 -37.16 -10.29 37.16
N SER A 650 -38.08 -10.65 36.27
CA SER A 650 -39.52 -10.46 36.43
C SER A 650 -40.20 -11.44 37.39
N ARG A 651 -39.45 -12.27 38.13
CA ARG A 651 -39.96 -13.29 39.08
C ARG A 651 -40.86 -14.37 38.48
N LYS A 652 -40.76 -14.60 37.17
CA LYS A 652 -41.44 -15.68 36.45
C LYS A 652 -40.53 -16.92 36.44
N TYR A 653 -40.21 -17.45 37.61
CA TYR A 653 -39.14 -18.43 37.80
C TYR A 653 -39.39 -19.75 37.06
N GLU A 654 -40.63 -20.25 37.02
CA GLU A 654 -40.97 -21.48 36.31
C GLU A 654 -40.76 -21.32 34.79
N GLN A 655 -41.10 -20.15 34.26
CA GLN A 655 -40.85 -19.82 32.85
C GLN A 655 -39.34 -19.72 32.58
N ALA A 656 -38.60 -19.02 33.44
CA ALA A 656 -37.14 -18.89 33.32
C ALA A 656 -36.47 -20.27 33.32
N MET A 657 -36.83 -21.14 34.28
CA MET A 657 -36.30 -22.49 34.38
C MET A 657 -36.63 -23.33 33.14
N LYS A 658 -37.86 -23.25 32.61
CA LYS A 658 -38.24 -23.95 31.38
C LYS A 658 -37.36 -23.57 30.18
N TYR A 659 -37.00 -22.30 30.04
CA TYR A 659 -36.09 -21.86 28.97
C TYR A 659 -34.65 -22.29 29.23
N TYR A 660 -34.16 -22.21 30.46
CA TYR A 660 -32.82 -22.71 30.78
C TYR A 660 -32.69 -24.22 30.61
N GLU A 661 -33.73 -25.00 30.92
CA GLU A 661 -33.75 -26.44 30.64
C GLU A 661 -33.69 -26.75 29.14
N LYS A 662 -34.40 -25.96 28.30
CA LYS A 662 -34.24 -26.04 26.84
C LYS A 662 -32.81 -25.75 26.40
N ILE A 663 -32.15 -24.72 26.95
CA ILE A 663 -30.76 -24.36 26.62
C ILE A 663 -29.80 -25.48 27.04
N ILE A 664 -29.97 -26.02 28.25
CA ILE A 664 -29.14 -27.09 28.80
C ILE A 664 -29.28 -28.39 28.00
N GLY A 665 -30.45 -28.65 27.41
CA GLY A 665 -30.67 -29.78 26.50
C GLY A 665 -29.99 -29.67 25.13
N GLN A 666 -29.34 -28.54 24.85
CA GLN A 666 -28.63 -28.28 23.58
C GLN A 666 -27.10 -28.24 23.83
N LYS A 667 -26.44 -27.13 23.47
CA LYS A 667 -25.02 -26.88 23.71
C LYS A 667 -24.86 -25.70 24.68
N PRO A 668 -25.03 -25.92 26.00
CA PRO A 668 -24.95 -24.87 26.99
C PRO A 668 -23.52 -24.33 27.15
N LEU A 669 -23.42 -23.06 27.50
CA LEU A 669 -22.21 -22.39 27.96
C LEU A 669 -22.20 -22.36 29.51
N ALA A 670 -21.04 -22.04 30.09
CA ALA A 670 -20.92 -21.88 31.54
C ALA A 670 -21.94 -20.88 32.13
N ILE A 671 -22.21 -19.78 31.42
CA ILE A 671 -23.20 -18.77 31.83
C ILE A 671 -24.63 -19.32 31.87
N ASP A 672 -24.97 -20.29 31.03
CA ASP A 672 -26.31 -20.87 30.99
C ASP A 672 -26.57 -21.72 32.23
N TYR A 673 -25.56 -22.48 32.67
CA TYR A 673 -25.63 -23.22 33.93
C TYR A 673 -25.69 -22.29 35.14
N MET A 674 -24.91 -21.21 35.14
CA MET A 674 -24.93 -20.22 36.22
C MET A 674 -26.31 -19.58 36.34
N ASN A 675 -26.87 -19.10 35.24
CA ASN A 675 -28.18 -18.45 35.25
C ASN A 675 -29.32 -19.43 35.59
N ALA A 676 -29.22 -20.69 35.15
CA ALA A 676 -30.14 -21.73 35.62
C ALA A 676 -30.01 -21.97 37.13
N GLY A 677 -28.79 -21.91 37.67
CA GLY A 677 -28.51 -21.99 39.10
C GLY A 677 -29.13 -20.83 39.88
N HIS A 678 -29.02 -19.60 39.36
CA HIS A 678 -29.69 -18.41 39.91
C HIS A 678 -31.21 -18.62 40.04
N VAL A 679 -31.85 -19.14 38.99
CA VAL A 679 -33.29 -19.43 39.00
C VAL A 679 -33.63 -20.55 40.00
N ALA A 680 -32.86 -21.66 40.02
CA ALA A 680 -33.10 -22.76 40.95
C ALA A 680 -33.01 -22.30 42.42
N TRP A 681 -32.05 -21.42 42.71
CA TRP A 681 -31.87 -20.88 44.05
C TRP A 681 -33.04 -19.97 44.46
N ALA A 682 -33.48 -19.09 43.56
CA ALA A 682 -34.66 -18.25 43.80
C ALA A 682 -35.97 -19.05 43.96
N MET A 683 -36.04 -20.25 43.39
CA MET A 683 -37.15 -21.20 43.61
C MET A 683 -37.03 -22.00 44.92
N GLY A 684 -35.93 -21.85 45.66
CA GLY A 684 -35.65 -22.59 46.90
C GLY A 684 -35.02 -23.97 46.70
N ASP A 685 -34.69 -24.37 45.47
CA ASP A 685 -34.03 -25.64 45.16
C ASP A 685 -32.51 -25.49 45.25
N ILE A 686 -32.01 -25.46 46.49
CA ILE A 686 -30.59 -25.27 46.80
C ILE A 686 -29.73 -26.40 46.20
N GLN A 687 -30.24 -27.64 46.19
CA GLN A 687 -29.51 -28.79 45.66
C GLN A 687 -29.32 -28.68 44.15
N LYS A 688 -30.37 -28.30 43.40
CA LYS A 688 -30.28 -28.06 41.96
C LYS A 688 -29.40 -26.85 41.66
N ALA A 689 -29.49 -25.77 42.44
CA ALA A 689 -28.64 -24.59 42.30
C ALA A 689 -27.15 -24.93 42.42
N ALA A 690 -26.74 -25.60 43.49
CA ALA A 690 -25.35 -26.01 43.70
C ALA A 690 -24.83 -26.93 42.56
N ALA A 691 -25.65 -27.89 42.13
CA ALA A 691 -25.29 -28.77 41.02
C ALA A 691 -25.10 -28.01 39.69
N LEU A 692 -25.94 -27.00 39.42
CA LEU A 692 -25.84 -26.17 38.22
C LEU A 692 -24.62 -25.24 38.28
N TYR A 693 -24.35 -24.58 39.40
CA TYR A 693 -23.13 -23.80 39.55
C TYR A 693 -21.86 -24.66 39.43
N GLY A 694 -21.83 -25.88 39.99
CA GLY A 694 -20.73 -26.82 39.79
C GLY A 694 -20.48 -27.18 38.32
N LYS A 695 -21.56 -27.35 37.53
CA LYS A 695 -21.45 -27.50 36.06
C LYS A 695 -20.92 -26.24 35.39
N SER A 696 -21.33 -25.05 35.84
CA SER A 696 -20.80 -23.77 35.35
C SER A 696 -19.29 -23.66 35.57
N ILE A 697 -18.80 -23.98 36.78
CA ILE A 697 -17.37 -23.99 37.12
C ILE A 697 -16.60 -24.97 36.21
N THR A 698 -17.13 -26.18 36.05
CA THR A 698 -16.52 -27.20 35.18
C THR A 698 -16.45 -26.72 33.73
N ALA A 699 -17.50 -26.08 33.22
CA ALA A 699 -17.55 -25.53 31.87
C ALA A 699 -16.65 -24.29 31.66
N ASN A 700 -16.42 -23.48 32.71
CA ASN A 700 -15.49 -22.34 32.68
C ASN A 700 -14.01 -22.73 32.78
N GLY A 701 -13.73 -23.97 33.20
CA GLY A 701 -12.39 -24.52 33.37
C GLY A 701 -11.68 -24.09 34.65
N ASN A 702 -12.16 -23.05 35.35
CA ASN A 702 -11.71 -22.69 36.69
C ASN A 702 -12.82 -22.01 37.53
N ARG A 703 -12.59 -21.97 38.85
CA ARG A 703 -13.53 -21.38 39.83
C ARG A 703 -13.47 -19.84 39.82
N GLU A 704 -12.32 -19.24 39.55
CA GLU A 704 -12.13 -17.79 39.58
C GLU A 704 -12.98 -17.06 38.52
N ARG A 705 -13.08 -17.61 37.30
CA ARG A 705 -13.92 -17.04 36.24
C ARG A 705 -15.40 -17.12 36.59
N PHE A 706 -15.82 -18.21 37.21
CA PHE A 706 -17.19 -18.33 37.73
C PHE A 706 -17.46 -17.24 38.77
N LEU A 707 -16.57 -17.06 39.75
CA LEU A 707 -16.73 -16.02 40.77
C LEU A 707 -16.79 -14.61 40.18
N GLU A 708 -15.97 -14.30 39.18
CA GLU A 708 -16.02 -13.00 38.50
C GLU A 708 -17.36 -12.75 37.81
N MET A 709 -17.94 -13.78 37.18
CA MET A 709 -19.25 -13.69 36.53
C MET A 709 -20.38 -13.60 37.56
N PHE A 710 -20.38 -14.48 38.56
CA PHE A 710 -21.40 -14.53 39.61
C PHE A 710 -21.51 -13.20 40.37
N ARG A 711 -20.37 -12.56 40.67
CA ARG A 711 -20.33 -11.24 41.34
C ARG A 711 -21.07 -10.15 40.57
N LYS A 712 -21.17 -10.24 39.24
CA LYS A 712 -21.91 -9.26 38.42
C LYS A 712 -23.42 -9.36 38.64
N ASP A 713 -23.91 -10.51 39.12
CA ASP A 713 -25.33 -10.81 39.29
C ASP A 713 -25.78 -10.77 40.77
N GLU A 714 -24.88 -10.49 41.72
CA GLU A 714 -25.21 -10.42 43.15
C GLU A 714 -26.37 -9.47 43.45
N GLU A 715 -26.35 -8.26 42.90
CA GLU A 715 -27.44 -7.29 43.10
C GLU A 715 -28.78 -7.82 42.55
N ALA A 716 -28.75 -8.56 41.43
CA ALA A 716 -29.93 -9.17 40.85
C ALA A 716 -30.48 -10.29 41.75
N LEU A 717 -29.60 -11.11 42.35
CA LEU A 717 -29.96 -12.17 43.29
C LEU A 717 -30.61 -11.62 44.57
N LEU A 718 -30.03 -10.58 45.16
CA LEU A 718 -30.60 -9.91 46.34
C LEU A 718 -32.02 -9.39 46.04
N LYS A 719 -32.24 -8.79 44.86
CA LYS A 719 -33.58 -8.34 44.41
C LYS A 719 -34.59 -9.48 44.22
N GLN A 720 -34.12 -10.72 44.02
CA GLN A 720 -34.97 -11.91 43.98
C GLN A 720 -35.32 -12.47 45.37
N GLY A 721 -34.78 -11.89 46.45
CA GLY A 721 -35.09 -12.29 47.83
C GLY A 721 -34.07 -13.24 48.47
N ILE A 722 -32.93 -13.48 47.81
CA ILE A 722 -31.80 -14.21 48.39
C ILE A 722 -31.15 -13.30 49.45
N GLN A 723 -30.86 -13.86 50.63
CA GLN A 723 -30.21 -13.11 51.70
C GLN A 723 -28.71 -12.95 51.39
N GLU A 724 -28.14 -11.80 51.74
CA GLU A 724 -26.71 -11.52 51.49
C GLU A 724 -25.82 -12.51 52.23
N GLU A 725 -26.24 -12.93 53.43
CA GLU A 725 -25.57 -13.91 54.28
C GLU A 725 -25.54 -15.33 53.66
N ASP A 726 -26.48 -15.64 52.76
CA ASP A 726 -26.53 -16.94 52.09
C ASP A 726 -25.55 -17.04 50.91
N ILE A 727 -25.03 -15.91 50.40
CA ILE A 727 -24.12 -15.89 49.25
C ILE A 727 -22.80 -16.60 49.55
N PRO A 728 -22.05 -16.27 50.63
CA PRO A 728 -20.84 -17.00 50.97
C PRO A 728 -21.10 -18.50 51.21
N LEU A 729 -22.24 -18.83 51.83
CA LEU A 729 -22.62 -20.22 52.12
C LEU A 729 -22.88 -21.00 50.83
N MET A 730 -23.60 -20.42 49.87
CA MET A 730 -23.80 -21.03 48.56
C MET A 730 -22.47 -21.24 47.84
N LEU A 731 -21.56 -20.27 47.88
CA LEU A 731 -20.23 -20.41 47.26
C LEU A 731 -19.37 -21.49 47.92
N ASP A 732 -19.51 -21.73 49.23
CA ASP A 732 -18.82 -22.81 49.94
C ASP A 732 -19.39 -24.20 49.60
N LEU A 733 -20.64 -24.29 49.12
CA LEU A 733 -21.25 -25.54 48.63
C LEU A 733 -20.73 -25.99 47.25
N LEU A 734 -19.99 -25.14 46.53
CA LEU A 734 -19.49 -25.37 45.15
C LEU A 734 -18.04 -25.87 45.12
#